data_AF-A0A6N7V0V9-F1
#
_entry.id   AF-A0A6N7V0V9-F1
#
_cell.length_a   1.000
_cell.length_b   1.000
_cell.length_c   1.000
_cell.angle_alpha   90.00
_cell.angle_beta   90.00
_cell.angle_gamma   90.00
#
_symmetry.space_group_name_H-M   'P 1'
#
loop_
_entity.id
_entity.type
_entity.pdbx_description
1 polymer ?
#
loop_
_entity_poly.entity_id
_entity_poly.type
_entity_poly.pdbx_seq_one_letter_code
_entity_poly.pdbx_strand_id
1 'polypeptide(L)'
;MKKKWYCSGITKGLLILTAHALAVILALDLFLLASYPELFREWLTGRPAKTYENSVSFGDTVEQSARELLDGVAMQEKFGGENVKESTDVIDVKAYVEEGVPKPEESSGLEYRLSDLYQWGDQWEKEGEDSLDPGAAPPPIVVCQKQGGGYRYFWYENFAEEIKSGNLQFVEAKEMGGDDFVDQVLVDLKRGNVQKDNEMTTSVIQDKEGKVVYTNFWSYDGLWIQEKYPPQGKADILEIANENPDWNGKLETAYQLVRSAAYQVKMEADSAAVLEESYREGDTNLAYLYCNFTAGTVKTNRTGFENADNWKESLKQIRKMGRFVIVTDRLEEFETNIKRTQASGWRAMLTGLSGKTGNDLLAIGVDTHYPIQDKFYQESRLFGKYGHLGNTLLLSGCIASVLFLGILIWLTTVAGRKPEDDDLHYIFLDRLPIEILLAGFFLGTLLITAPVLEMGGISGSYYPEQGESISQIYYSLIPEMVVMAMGAVALCGWFFVTYLSIVRKIKGKQVWRNSVTGRLCRFTRTLFRNLNQVWKTILLFLGFILMHWIIIAGGIYQGTLVLLIMEGAVFVYLIRRELSRKKIQKGIQEIAEGKVSYKVPLEGLKGDMLRTAEQVNAIGNGFDTALEENLKNERMKTELITNVSHDIKTPLTSIINYAGLLKKEKFEDPKIQKYLDIIEEKSQRLKTITEDVVEASKASSGNITLECMNINLVEMIQQVSGEFEERFQERRMEEVLCLPEKETVVYVDGRRMWRVLENIYSNVTKYGMEGTRVYTDLKIQGGNQAVFCLKNVSRNPLNIPAEELTERFIRGDISRSTEGSGLGLSIAKSLTELQGGTFDVYVDGDLFKVTIRFPLQARRMPCREEESPSPEKEAGKA
;
A
#
# COMPACT_ATOMS: atom_id res chain seq x y z
N MET A 1 -29.95 -29.08 -21.85
CA MET A 1 -29.22 -29.11 -20.56
C MET A 1 -30.20 -29.05 -19.41
N LYS A 2 -30.17 -29.99 -18.46
CA LYS A 2 -30.99 -29.91 -17.23
C LYS A 2 -30.52 -28.69 -16.42
N LYS A 3 -31.40 -27.72 -16.17
CA LYS A 3 -31.07 -26.54 -15.34
C LYS A 3 -30.57 -27.02 -13.97
N LYS A 4 -29.34 -26.63 -13.60
CA LYS A 4 -28.73 -26.95 -12.29
C LYS A 4 -29.45 -26.14 -11.21
N TRP A 5 -30.53 -26.70 -10.64
CA TRP A 5 -31.40 -26.01 -9.67
C TRP A 5 -30.62 -25.47 -8.46
N TYR A 6 -29.60 -26.20 -8.01
CA TYR A 6 -28.74 -25.83 -6.88
C TYR A 6 -27.84 -24.59 -7.14
N CYS A 7 -27.73 -24.14 -8.40
CA CYS A 7 -27.05 -22.91 -8.78
C CYS A 7 -28.02 -21.73 -8.98
N SER A 8 -29.33 -21.91 -8.76
CA SER A 8 -30.33 -20.88 -8.99
C SER A 8 -30.19 -19.71 -8.00
N GLY A 9 -30.61 -18.51 -8.43
CA GLY A 9 -30.63 -17.33 -7.56
C GLY A 9 -31.53 -17.52 -6.34
N ILE A 10 -32.66 -18.22 -6.50
CA ILE A 10 -33.62 -18.52 -5.44
C ILE A 10 -32.97 -19.40 -4.36
N THR A 11 -32.30 -20.49 -4.75
CA THR A 11 -31.62 -21.38 -3.81
C THR A 11 -30.53 -20.65 -3.03
N LYS A 12 -29.73 -19.81 -3.70
CA LYS A 12 -28.70 -18.99 -3.04
C LYS A 12 -29.30 -17.99 -2.05
N GLY A 13 -30.41 -17.34 -2.44
CA GLY A 13 -31.14 -16.42 -1.57
C GLY A 13 -31.67 -17.10 -0.31
N LEU A 14 -32.27 -18.30 -0.47
CA LEU A 14 -32.78 -19.09 0.65
C LEU A 14 -31.65 -19.52 1.60
N LEU A 15 -30.53 -20.01 1.06
CA LEU A 15 -29.35 -20.37 1.86
C LEU A 15 -28.81 -19.18 2.66
N ILE A 16 -28.71 -18.00 2.03
CA ILE A 16 -28.27 -16.77 2.70
C ILE A 16 -29.27 -16.39 3.81
N LEU A 17 -30.57 -16.46 3.56
CA LEU A 17 -31.59 -16.14 4.56
C LEU A 17 -31.53 -17.11 5.75
N THR A 18 -31.36 -18.41 5.50
CA THR A 18 -31.13 -19.40 6.56
C THR A 18 -29.84 -19.08 7.34
N ALA A 19 -28.76 -18.68 6.68
CA ALA A 19 -27.52 -18.32 7.36
C ALA A 19 -27.68 -17.09 8.28
N HIS A 20 -28.52 -16.11 7.91
CA HIS A 20 -28.84 -14.99 8.81
C HIS A 20 -29.60 -15.47 10.04
N ALA A 21 -30.60 -16.35 9.89
CA ALA A 21 -31.32 -16.91 11.02
C ALA A 21 -30.39 -17.69 11.97
N LEU A 22 -29.45 -18.47 11.42
CA LEU A 22 -28.44 -19.18 12.21
C LEU A 22 -27.47 -18.21 12.91
N ALA A 23 -27.05 -17.13 12.25
CA ALA A 23 -26.21 -16.11 12.85
C ALA A 23 -26.90 -15.40 14.03
N VAL A 24 -28.21 -15.15 13.92
CA VAL A 24 -29.02 -14.61 15.02
C VAL A 24 -29.08 -15.60 16.19
N ILE A 25 -29.34 -16.88 15.92
CA ILE A 25 -29.34 -17.92 16.97
C ILE A 25 -27.99 -17.95 17.69
N LEU A 26 -26.88 -17.96 16.94
CA LEU A 26 -25.53 -17.95 17.53
C LEU A 26 -25.26 -16.71 18.38
N ALA A 27 -25.67 -15.52 17.91
CA ALA A 27 -25.49 -14.27 18.63
C ALA A 27 -26.33 -14.23 19.92
N LEU A 28 -27.57 -14.72 19.88
CA LEU A 28 -28.44 -14.79 21.04
C LEU A 28 -27.99 -15.85 22.04
N ASP A 29 -27.55 -17.03 21.57
CA ASP A 29 -26.99 -18.08 22.43
C ASP A 29 -25.74 -17.56 23.17
N LEU A 30 -24.86 -16.85 22.46
CA LEU A 30 -23.65 -16.26 23.04
C LEU A 30 -23.98 -15.11 24.01
N PHE A 31 -24.96 -14.27 23.67
CA PHE A 31 -25.44 -13.22 24.56
C PHE A 31 -26.00 -13.81 25.85
N LEU A 32 -26.90 -14.80 25.77
CA LEU A 32 -27.48 -15.44 26.96
C LEU A 32 -26.45 -16.16 27.83
N LEU A 33 -25.43 -16.79 27.21
CA LEU A 33 -24.30 -17.37 27.94
C LEU A 33 -23.44 -16.30 28.62
N ALA A 34 -23.28 -15.12 28.01
CA ALA A 34 -22.57 -14.00 28.61
C ALA A 34 -23.39 -13.32 29.73
N SER A 35 -24.71 -13.24 29.60
CA SER A 35 -25.62 -12.68 30.62
C SER A 35 -25.72 -13.56 31.87
N TYR A 36 -25.48 -14.86 31.76
CA TYR A 36 -25.38 -15.75 32.93
C TYR A 36 -24.14 -16.66 32.82
N PRO A 37 -22.94 -16.12 33.13
CA PRO A 37 -21.66 -16.81 32.98
C PRO A 37 -21.57 -18.14 33.71
N GLU A 38 -22.35 -18.30 34.79
CA GLU A 38 -22.43 -19.53 35.58
C GLU A 38 -22.88 -20.74 34.76
N LEU A 39 -23.76 -20.56 33.76
CA LEU A 39 -24.18 -21.65 32.87
C LEU A 39 -23.02 -22.21 32.05
N PHE A 40 -22.15 -21.31 31.58
CA PHE A 40 -21.00 -21.70 30.78
C PHE A 40 -19.92 -22.35 31.66
N ARG A 41 -19.66 -21.79 32.84
CA ARG A 41 -18.72 -22.36 33.83
C ARG A 41 -19.13 -23.76 34.27
N GLU A 42 -20.40 -23.98 34.56
CA GLU A 42 -20.92 -25.31 34.92
C GLU A 42 -20.64 -26.36 33.83
N TRP A 43 -20.85 -25.99 32.56
CA TRP A 43 -20.62 -26.89 31.45
C TRP A 43 -19.13 -27.25 31.28
N LEU A 44 -18.22 -26.29 31.43
CA LEU A 44 -16.77 -26.51 31.34
C LEU A 44 -16.27 -27.56 32.35
N THR A 45 -17.00 -27.78 33.43
CA THR A 45 -16.65 -28.79 34.44
C THR A 45 -16.95 -30.24 34.02
N GLY A 46 -17.56 -30.46 32.84
CA GLY A 46 -17.83 -31.78 32.26
C GLY A 46 -18.98 -32.57 32.89
N ARG A 47 -19.48 -32.15 34.05
CA ARG A 47 -20.70 -32.69 34.70
C ARG A 47 -21.48 -31.53 35.32
N PRO A 48 -22.47 -30.96 34.61
CA PRO A 48 -23.27 -29.86 35.14
C PRO A 48 -24.04 -30.32 36.38
N ALA A 49 -24.05 -29.47 37.41
CA ALA A 49 -24.81 -29.75 38.62
C ALA A 49 -26.32 -29.84 38.33
N LYS A 50 -27.02 -30.76 39.00
CA LYS A 50 -28.48 -30.91 38.88
C LYS A 50 -29.25 -30.02 39.86
N THR A 51 -28.58 -29.60 40.93
CA THR A 51 -29.14 -28.77 42.01
C THR A 51 -28.11 -27.71 42.38
N TYR A 52 -28.58 -26.55 42.84
CA TYR A 52 -27.75 -25.37 43.07
C TYR A 52 -26.65 -25.65 44.10
N GLU A 53 -26.94 -26.36 45.19
CA GLU A 53 -25.98 -26.69 46.25
C GLU A 53 -24.86 -27.65 45.81
N ASN A 54 -24.92 -28.18 44.58
CA ASN A 54 -23.85 -28.97 43.97
C ASN A 54 -23.10 -28.21 42.86
N SER A 55 -23.50 -26.96 42.57
CA SER A 55 -22.90 -26.10 41.55
C SER A 55 -21.60 -25.44 42.02
N VAL A 56 -20.79 -24.99 41.07
CA VAL A 56 -19.62 -24.12 41.28
C VAL A 56 -20.07 -22.79 41.83
N SER A 57 -21.12 -22.20 41.26
CA SER A 57 -21.70 -20.92 41.69
C SER A 57 -22.02 -20.93 43.19
N PHE A 58 -22.61 -22.01 43.72
CA PHE A 58 -22.85 -22.13 45.17
C PHE A 58 -21.56 -22.08 46.00
N GLY A 59 -20.52 -22.79 45.56
CA GLY A 59 -19.21 -22.76 46.22
C GLY A 59 -18.61 -21.35 46.22
N ASP A 60 -18.68 -20.67 45.08
CA ASP A 60 -18.21 -19.29 44.91
C ASP A 60 -19.00 -18.31 45.81
N THR A 61 -20.34 -18.46 45.88
CA THR A 61 -21.19 -17.65 46.77
C THR A 61 -20.82 -17.87 48.24
N VAL A 62 -20.57 -19.11 48.67
CA VAL A 62 -20.15 -19.41 50.04
C VAL A 62 -18.76 -18.83 50.32
N GLU A 63 -17.82 -18.94 49.38
CA GLU A 63 -16.47 -18.39 49.51
C GLU A 63 -16.49 -16.85 49.57
N GLN A 64 -17.26 -16.20 48.71
CA GLN A 64 -17.44 -14.75 48.76
C GLN A 64 -18.09 -14.31 50.07
N SER A 65 -19.13 -15.03 50.53
CA SER A 65 -19.75 -14.75 51.84
C SER A 65 -18.75 -14.89 52.98
N ALA A 66 -17.87 -15.89 52.91
CA ALA A 66 -16.83 -16.06 53.91
C ALA A 66 -15.85 -14.89 53.96
N ARG A 67 -15.46 -14.32 52.81
CA ARG A 67 -14.61 -13.12 52.74
C ARG A 67 -15.31 -11.92 53.34
N GLU A 68 -16.55 -11.63 52.91
CA GLU A 68 -17.35 -10.52 53.45
C GLU A 68 -17.52 -10.63 54.96
N LEU A 69 -17.80 -11.83 55.47
CA LEU A 69 -17.92 -12.10 56.91
C LEU A 69 -16.60 -11.85 57.65
N LEU A 70 -15.52 -12.40 57.12
CA LEU A 70 -14.20 -12.26 57.68
C LEU A 70 -13.76 -10.78 57.72
N ASP A 71 -13.91 -10.05 56.61
CA ASP A 71 -13.61 -8.62 56.54
C ASP A 71 -14.45 -7.83 57.57
N GLY A 72 -15.75 -8.11 57.66
CA GLY A 72 -16.62 -7.49 58.67
C GLY A 72 -16.22 -7.81 60.11
N VAL A 73 -15.75 -9.04 60.39
CA VAL A 73 -15.24 -9.43 61.72
C VAL A 73 -13.97 -8.64 62.04
N ALA A 74 -13.05 -8.53 61.09
CA ALA A 74 -11.82 -7.77 61.26
C ALA A 74 -12.10 -6.30 61.56
N MET A 75 -13.06 -5.69 60.84
CA MET A 75 -13.45 -4.30 61.07
C MET A 75 -14.16 -4.12 62.42
N GLN A 76 -15.04 -5.04 62.84
CA GLN A 76 -15.63 -5.00 64.19
C GLN A 76 -14.57 -5.08 65.30
N GLU A 77 -13.55 -5.95 65.14
CA GLU A 77 -12.46 -6.05 66.11
C GLU A 77 -11.62 -4.76 66.16
N LYS A 78 -11.39 -4.10 65.02
CA LYS A 78 -10.67 -2.81 64.92
C LYS A 78 -11.34 -1.70 65.74
N PHE A 79 -12.66 -1.61 65.74
CA PHE A 79 -13.44 -0.62 66.50
C PHE A 79 -13.85 -1.09 67.90
N GLY A 80 -13.27 -2.17 68.42
CA GLY A 80 -13.59 -2.68 69.76
C GLY A 80 -15.03 -3.16 69.94
N GLY A 81 -15.74 -3.44 68.84
CA GLY A 81 -17.15 -3.83 68.84
C GLY A 81 -18.15 -2.69 69.06
N GLU A 82 -17.72 -1.43 69.05
CA GLU A 82 -18.64 -0.29 69.09
C GLU A 82 -19.34 -0.05 67.75
N ASN A 83 -20.59 0.42 67.80
CA ASN A 83 -21.28 0.89 66.61
C ASN A 83 -20.70 2.24 66.19
N VAL A 84 -19.93 2.25 65.10
CA VAL A 84 -19.27 3.45 64.57
C VAL A 84 -20.25 4.58 64.27
N LYS A 85 -21.48 4.26 63.84
CA LYS A 85 -22.51 5.25 63.49
C LYS A 85 -22.97 6.08 64.70
N GLU A 86 -22.87 5.51 65.90
CA GLU A 86 -23.31 6.11 67.16
C GLU A 86 -22.17 6.33 68.16
N SER A 87 -20.93 5.98 67.78
CA SER A 87 -19.78 6.03 68.69
C SER A 87 -19.42 7.46 69.05
N THR A 88 -19.19 7.68 70.35
CA THR A 88 -18.71 8.95 70.88
C THR A 88 -17.19 9.04 70.96
N ASP A 89 -16.50 7.99 70.55
CA ASP A 89 -15.04 7.93 70.55
C ASP A 89 -14.45 8.98 69.61
N VAL A 90 -13.34 9.57 70.07
CA VAL A 90 -12.56 10.55 69.32
C VAL A 90 -11.31 9.86 68.81
N ILE A 91 -11.01 10.06 67.53
CA ILE A 91 -9.80 9.55 66.87
C ILE A 91 -8.95 10.71 66.36
N ASP A 92 -7.64 10.48 66.34
CA ASP A 92 -6.70 11.35 65.64
C ASP A 92 -6.66 10.96 64.16
N VAL A 93 -7.07 11.89 63.30
CA VAL A 93 -7.20 11.65 61.85
C VAL A 93 -5.87 11.29 61.22
N LYS A 94 -4.77 11.94 61.64
CA LYS A 94 -3.45 11.71 61.04
C LYS A 94 -2.93 10.32 61.40
N ALA A 95 -2.95 9.97 62.68
CA ALA A 95 -2.52 8.65 63.14
C ALA A 95 -3.41 7.54 62.57
N TYR A 96 -4.72 7.79 62.42
CA TYR A 96 -5.64 6.84 61.83
C TYR A 96 -5.30 6.53 60.37
N VAL A 97 -5.06 7.55 59.55
CA VAL A 97 -4.78 7.40 58.11
C VAL A 97 -3.36 6.90 57.86
N GLU A 98 -2.37 7.38 58.61
CA GLU A 98 -0.95 7.07 58.36
C GLU A 98 -0.49 5.78 59.07
N GLU A 99 -1.00 5.51 60.27
CA GLU A 99 -0.51 4.42 61.14
C GLU A 99 -1.56 3.31 61.36
N GLY A 100 -2.82 3.56 61.00
CA GLY A 100 -3.94 2.64 61.27
C GLY A 100 -4.34 2.60 62.75
N VAL A 101 -3.87 3.55 63.55
CA VAL A 101 -4.10 3.60 65.00
C VAL A 101 -5.09 4.73 65.31
N PRO A 102 -6.27 4.42 65.89
CA PRO A 102 -7.29 5.43 66.16
C PRO A 102 -6.93 6.42 67.29
N LYS A 103 -6.10 6.02 68.25
CA LYS A 103 -5.69 6.86 69.39
C LYS A 103 -4.17 6.79 69.59
N PRO A 104 -3.37 7.74 69.06
CA PRO A 104 -1.92 7.80 69.26
C PRO A 104 -1.53 8.30 70.66
N GLU A 105 -0.25 8.13 71.05
CA GLU A 105 0.27 8.65 72.34
C GLU A 105 0.37 10.19 72.37
N GLU A 106 0.65 10.83 71.23
CA GLU A 106 0.67 12.28 71.05
C GLU A 106 -0.39 12.69 70.01
N SER A 107 -1.25 13.65 70.36
CA SER A 107 -2.29 14.16 69.48
C SER A 107 -1.70 15.11 68.43
N SER A 108 -2.10 14.93 67.17
CA SER A 108 -1.80 15.87 66.08
C SER A 108 -2.64 17.14 66.16
N GLY A 109 -3.68 17.16 66.99
CA GLY A 109 -4.67 18.24 67.07
C GLY A 109 -5.79 18.15 66.03
N LEU A 110 -5.71 17.24 65.05
CA LEU A 110 -6.82 16.92 64.13
C LEU A 110 -7.65 15.75 64.69
N GLU A 111 -8.41 16.05 65.73
CA GLU A 111 -9.23 15.07 66.43
C GLU A 111 -10.69 15.19 66.01
N TYR A 112 -11.32 14.06 65.67
CA TYR A 112 -12.73 14.03 65.26
C TYR A 112 -13.45 12.88 65.93
N ARG A 113 -14.76 13.05 66.17
CA ARG A 113 -15.61 11.95 66.60
C ARG A 113 -15.75 10.95 65.46
N LEU A 114 -15.71 9.67 65.79
CA LEU A 114 -15.85 8.58 64.84
C LEU A 114 -17.19 8.66 64.07
N SER A 115 -18.27 8.99 64.78
CA SER A 115 -19.61 9.21 64.20
C SER A 115 -19.65 10.34 63.18
N ASP A 116 -18.89 11.41 63.41
CA ASP A 116 -18.89 12.60 62.56
C ASP A 116 -18.14 12.32 61.25
N LEU A 117 -17.00 11.62 61.33
CA LEU A 117 -16.26 11.15 60.15
C LEU A 117 -17.10 10.16 59.32
N TYR A 118 -17.82 9.24 59.97
CA TYR A 118 -18.75 8.33 59.30
C TYR A 118 -19.85 9.10 58.53
N GLN A 119 -20.54 10.02 59.22
CA GLN A 119 -21.62 10.81 58.62
C GLN A 119 -21.13 11.67 57.46
N TRP A 120 -19.89 12.17 57.53
CA TRP A 120 -19.29 12.94 56.46
C TRP A 120 -18.99 12.07 55.23
N GLY A 121 -18.40 10.89 55.42
CA GLY A 121 -18.14 9.93 54.34
C GLY A 121 -19.44 9.42 53.69
N ASP A 122 -20.46 9.10 54.47
CA ASP A 122 -21.77 8.64 53.99
C ASP A 122 -22.49 9.71 53.15
N GLN A 123 -22.37 10.99 53.55
CA GLN A 123 -22.92 12.09 52.78
C GLN A 123 -22.21 12.27 51.43
N TRP A 124 -20.88 12.25 51.40
CA TRP A 124 -20.12 12.42 50.16
C TRP A 124 -20.39 11.31 49.14
N GLU A 125 -20.61 10.08 49.59
CA GLU A 125 -21.00 9.00 48.70
C GLU A 125 -22.40 9.22 48.11
N LYS A 126 -23.37 9.68 48.91
CA LYS A 126 -24.76 9.92 48.49
C LYS A 126 -24.92 11.11 47.55
N GLU A 127 -24.15 12.16 47.76
CA GLU A 127 -24.21 13.38 46.95
C GLU A 127 -23.35 13.28 45.67
N GLY A 128 -22.49 12.24 45.58
CA GLY A 128 -21.54 12.02 44.49
C GLY A 128 -20.32 12.93 44.58
N GLU A 129 -19.16 12.47 44.07
CA GLU A 129 -17.93 13.28 44.02
C GLU A 129 -18.13 14.62 43.26
N ASP A 130 -19.14 14.70 42.40
CA ASP A 130 -19.54 15.88 41.64
C ASP A 130 -20.29 16.94 42.47
N SER A 131 -20.67 16.68 43.73
CA SER A 131 -21.22 17.73 44.63
C SER A 131 -20.15 18.65 45.20
N LEU A 132 -18.87 18.36 44.93
CA LEU A 132 -17.75 19.30 45.05
C LEU A 132 -17.61 20.16 43.78
N ASP A 133 -18.71 20.52 43.12
CA ASP A 133 -18.74 21.50 42.02
C ASP A 133 -18.11 22.82 42.51
N PRO A 134 -16.93 23.21 42.00
CA PRO A 134 -16.34 24.52 42.31
C PRO A 134 -17.27 25.67 41.91
N GLY A 135 -18.25 25.42 41.03
CA GLY A 135 -19.25 26.37 40.55
C GLY A 135 -20.34 26.75 41.56
N ALA A 136 -20.45 26.03 42.69
CA ALA A 136 -21.38 26.34 43.79
C ALA A 136 -20.67 26.80 45.08
N ALA A 137 -19.44 27.32 44.95
CA ALA A 137 -18.55 27.65 46.07
C ALA A 137 -19.16 28.60 47.14
N PRO A 138 -19.14 28.20 48.43
CA PRO A 138 -19.13 29.14 49.57
C PRO A 138 -17.80 29.94 49.64
N PRO A 139 -17.69 30.97 50.51
CA PRO A 139 -16.65 31.99 50.43
C PRO A 139 -15.21 31.45 50.43
N PRO A 140 -14.30 32.02 49.62
CA PRO A 140 -12.91 31.57 49.55
C PRO A 140 -12.17 31.82 50.89
N ILE A 141 -11.25 30.92 51.23
CA ILE A 141 -10.34 31.13 52.37
C ILE A 141 -9.33 32.21 51.96
N VAL A 142 -9.11 33.21 52.81
CA VAL A 142 -8.08 34.24 52.62
C VAL A 142 -6.85 33.85 53.43
N VAL A 143 -5.71 33.78 52.76
CA VAL A 143 -4.41 33.52 53.41
C VAL A 143 -3.66 34.83 53.57
N CYS A 144 -3.23 35.14 54.78
CA CYS A 144 -2.40 36.30 55.10
C CYS A 144 -1.04 35.87 55.62
N GLN A 145 0.05 36.37 55.05
CA GLN A 145 1.41 36.09 55.52
C GLN A 145 1.80 37.04 56.66
N LYS A 146 2.19 36.48 57.82
CA LYS A 146 2.61 37.27 59.00
C LYS A 146 4.00 37.87 58.79
N GLN A 147 4.25 39.04 59.37
CA GLN A 147 5.55 39.75 59.29
C GLN A 147 6.76 38.92 59.81
N GLY A 148 6.53 38.00 60.75
CA GLY A 148 7.56 37.12 61.33
C GLY A 148 7.73 35.75 60.67
N GLY A 149 7.07 35.50 59.53
CA GLY A 149 6.95 34.17 58.94
C GLY A 149 5.71 33.41 59.43
N GLY A 150 5.28 32.44 58.63
CA GLY A 150 4.01 31.73 58.82
C GLY A 150 2.80 32.46 58.27
N TYR A 151 1.65 31.79 58.33
CA TYR A 151 0.40 32.20 57.72
C TYR A 151 -0.69 32.41 58.76
N ARG A 152 -1.70 33.18 58.39
CA ARG A 152 -2.99 33.23 59.07
C ARG A 152 -4.08 33.03 58.05
N TYR A 153 -4.99 32.12 58.30
CA TYR A 153 -6.11 31.78 57.45
C TYR A 153 -7.39 32.39 58.01
N PHE A 154 -8.23 32.92 57.12
CA PHE A 154 -9.54 33.48 57.46
C PHE A 154 -10.59 32.95 56.49
N TRP A 155 -11.80 32.73 56.97
CA TRP A 155 -12.97 32.75 56.09
C TRP A 155 -13.12 34.16 55.50
N TYR A 156 -13.45 34.27 54.22
CA TYR A 156 -13.61 35.57 53.55
C TYR A 156 -14.56 36.51 54.30
N GLU A 157 -15.66 36.00 54.86
CA GLU A 157 -16.62 36.82 55.61
C GLU A 157 -15.98 37.47 56.85
N ASN A 158 -15.23 36.70 57.63
CA ASN A 158 -14.50 37.19 58.80
C ASN A 158 -13.42 38.20 58.39
N PHE A 159 -12.68 37.91 57.31
CA PHE A 159 -11.68 38.85 56.81
C PHE A 159 -12.30 40.17 56.32
N ALA A 160 -13.40 40.10 55.57
CA ALA A 160 -14.12 41.27 55.09
C ALA A 160 -14.71 42.09 56.24
N GLU A 161 -15.16 41.45 57.31
CA GLU A 161 -15.63 42.14 58.53
C GLU A 161 -14.49 42.86 59.25
N GLU A 162 -13.32 42.23 59.41
CA GLU A 162 -12.13 42.87 59.99
C GLU A 162 -11.68 44.11 59.19
N ILE A 163 -11.79 44.04 57.85
CA ILE A 163 -11.48 45.18 56.96
C ILE A 163 -12.55 46.29 57.08
N LYS A 164 -13.84 45.95 57.03
CA LYS A 164 -14.95 46.93 57.08
C LYS A 164 -15.13 47.58 58.45
N SER A 165 -14.82 46.86 59.52
CA SER A 165 -14.82 47.38 60.89
C SER A 165 -13.61 48.28 61.19
N GLY A 166 -12.62 48.31 60.30
CA GLY A 166 -11.40 49.10 60.42
C GLY A 166 -10.35 48.51 61.36
N ASN A 167 -10.54 47.27 61.83
CA ASN A 167 -9.57 46.53 62.62
C ASN A 167 -8.33 46.13 61.80
N LEU A 168 -8.53 45.80 60.52
CA LEU A 168 -7.48 45.62 59.52
C LEU A 168 -7.64 46.66 58.41
N GLN A 169 -6.53 47.19 57.90
CA GLN A 169 -6.54 48.21 56.86
C GLN A 169 -5.46 47.93 55.82
N PHE A 170 -5.81 48.06 54.54
CA PHE A 170 -4.83 48.05 53.46
C PHE A 170 -4.05 49.38 53.47
N VAL A 171 -2.73 49.32 53.58
CA VAL A 171 -1.88 50.51 53.63
C VAL A 171 -2.04 51.37 52.36
N GLU A 172 -2.19 50.73 51.20
CA GLU A 172 -2.29 51.36 49.88
C GLU A 172 -3.67 51.99 49.60
N ALA A 173 -4.70 51.67 50.39
CA ALA A 173 -6.06 52.19 50.18
C ALA A 173 -6.09 53.72 50.20
N LYS A 174 -5.23 54.38 50.99
CA LYS A 174 -5.17 55.85 51.02
C LYS A 174 -4.61 56.47 49.73
N GLU A 175 -3.79 55.75 48.99
CA GLU A 175 -3.13 56.23 47.77
C GLU A 175 -3.86 55.80 46.49
N MET A 176 -4.62 54.71 46.55
CA MET A 176 -5.23 54.05 45.38
C MET A 176 -6.75 54.16 45.26
N GLY A 177 -7.39 55.12 45.97
CA GLY A 177 -8.82 55.43 45.77
C GLY A 177 -9.75 55.17 46.96
N GLY A 178 -9.22 54.92 48.16
CA GLY A 178 -10.00 54.79 49.39
C GLY A 178 -10.93 53.59 49.38
N ASP A 179 -12.21 53.82 49.69
CA ASP A 179 -13.23 52.77 49.82
C ASP A 179 -13.47 51.99 48.51
N ASP A 180 -13.37 52.65 47.35
CA ASP A 180 -13.55 51.99 46.03
C ASP A 180 -12.47 50.91 45.78
N PHE A 181 -11.23 51.16 46.22
CA PHE A 181 -10.13 50.20 46.13
C PHE A 181 -10.36 49.01 47.08
N VAL A 182 -10.78 49.28 48.32
CA VAL A 182 -11.09 48.24 49.31
C VAL A 182 -12.19 47.31 48.81
N ASP A 183 -13.28 47.88 48.28
CA ASP A 183 -14.39 47.10 47.73
C ASP A 183 -13.97 46.26 46.53
N GLN A 184 -13.13 46.79 45.64
CA GLN A 184 -12.59 46.04 44.50
C GLN A 184 -11.73 44.84 44.94
N VAL A 185 -10.81 45.05 45.88
CA VAL A 185 -9.95 43.98 46.42
C VAL A 185 -10.78 42.89 47.10
N LEU A 186 -11.82 43.26 47.88
CA LEU A 186 -12.72 42.29 48.49
C LEU A 186 -13.53 41.51 47.44
N VAL A 187 -14.00 42.15 46.38
CA VAL A 187 -14.70 41.47 45.28
C VAL A 187 -13.77 40.48 44.55
N ASP A 188 -12.52 40.86 44.30
CA ASP A 188 -11.55 40.00 43.63
C ASP A 188 -11.13 38.83 44.54
N LEU A 189 -10.96 39.06 45.85
CA LEU A 189 -10.74 38.00 46.83
C LEU A 189 -11.90 37.02 46.86
N LYS A 190 -13.14 37.52 46.88
CA LYS A 190 -14.36 36.69 46.86
C LYS A 190 -14.48 35.83 45.60
N ARG A 191 -13.95 36.30 44.48
CA ARG A 191 -13.95 35.59 43.19
C ARG A 191 -12.77 34.65 43.00
N GLY A 192 -11.79 34.64 43.92
CA GLY A 192 -10.58 33.83 43.79
C GLY A 192 -9.57 34.39 42.77
N ASN A 193 -9.71 35.65 42.35
CA ASN A 193 -8.85 36.26 41.32
C ASN A 193 -7.50 36.73 41.88
N VAL A 194 -7.33 36.67 43.19
CA VAL A 194 -6.17 37.20 43.92
C VAL A 194 -5.22 36.05 44.21
N GLN A 195 -4.22 35.87 43.36
CA GLN A 195 -3.22 34.80 43.48
C GLN A 195 -1.95 35.29 44.19
N LYS A 196 -1.23 34.38 44.84
CA LYS A 196 -0.05 34.67 45.67
C LYS A 196 1.06 35.48 44.99
N ASP A 197 1.23 35.30 43.67
CA ASP A 197 2.28 35.95 42.86
C ASP A 197 1.75 37.12 42.01
N ASN A 198 0.52 37.58 42.25
CA ASN A 198 -0.09 38.65 41.46
C ASN A 198 0.52 40.01 41.85
N GLU A 199 0.99 40.83 40.90
CA GLU A 199 1.61 42.15 41.21
C GLU A 199 0.65 43.10 41.94
N MET A 200 -0.67 42.86 41.86
CA MET A 200 -1.71 43.57 42.61
C MET A 200 -1.80 43.17 44.10
N THR A 201 -1.09 42.12 44.56
CA THR A 201 -1.19 41.54 45.92
C THR A 201 -0.10 41.97 46.90
N THR A 202 0.85 42.80 46.48
CA THR A 202 1.92 43.29 47.36
C THR A 202 1.48 44.36 48.37
N SER A 203 0.19 44.42 48.73
CA SER A 203 -0.32 45.38 49.70
C SER A 203 -0.10 44.88 51.13
N VAL A 204 0.53 45.73 51.94
CA VAL A 204 0.74 45.50 53.36
C VAL A 204 -0.57 45.77 54.13
N ILE A 205 -0.92 44.91 55.09
CA ILE A 205 -2.09 45.08 55.96
C ILE A 205 -1.61 45.52 57.34
N GLN A 206 -2.20 46.59 57.85
CA GLN A 206 -1.96 47.13 59.20
C GLN A 206 -3.17 46.95 60.11
N ASP A 207 -2.96 46.94 61.43
CA ASP A 207 -4.02 47.00 62.43
C ASP A 207 -4.57 48.43 62.62
N LYS A 208 -5.61 48.58 63.45
CA LYS A 208 -6.22 49.86 63.83
C LYS A 208 -5.24 50.85 64.49
N GLU A 209 -4.13 50.36 65.05
CA GLU A 209 -3.06 51.19 65.61
C GLU A 209 -1.99 51.59 64.58
N GLY A 210 -2.11 51.14 63.32
CA GLY A 210 -1.19 51.45 62.23
C GLY A 210 0.08 50.59 62.21
N LYS A 211 0.11 49.47 62.93
CA LYS A 211 1.22 48.52 62.90
C LYS A 211 0.98 47.48 61.82
N VAL A 212 1.99 47.21 61.00
CA VAL A 212 1.96 46.16 59.97
C VAL A 212 1.79 44.79 60.62
N VAL A 213 0.73 44.07 60.24
CA VAL A 213 0.42 42.72 60.74
C VAL A 213 0.69 41.66 59.68
N TYR A 214 0.33 41.93 58.43
CA TYR A 214 0.53 41.00 57.31
C TYR A 214 1.28 41.67 56.15
N THR A 215 2.20 40.92 55.55
CA THR A 215 3.08 41.39 54.46
C THR A 215 2.59 40.97 53.08
N ASN A 216 1.65 40.03 53.00
CA ASN A 216 1.04 39.56 51.76
C ASN A 216 -0.33 38.92 52.08
N PHE A 217 -1.26 38.89 51.13
CA PHE A 217 -2.53 38.18 51.24
C PHE A 217 -3.03 37.69 49.87
N TRP A 218 -3.71 36.54 49.83
CA TRP A 218 -4.28 35.99 48.60
C TRP A 218 -5.47 35.07 48.88
N SER A 219 -6.25 34.75 47.84
CA SER A 219 -7.29 33.73 47.89
C SER A 219 -6.64 32.35 47.85
N TYR A 220 -6.95 31.50 48.83
CA TYR A 220 -6.44 30.13 48.90
C TYR A 220 -6.83 29.33 47.67
N ASP A 221 -5.83 28.78 46.99
CA ASP A 221 -5.92 28.04 45.74
C ASP A 221 -5.70 26.52 45.92
N GLY A 222 -5.38 26.09 47.15
CA GLY A 222 -5.24 24.69 47.51
C GLY A 222 -6.59 24.01 47.77
N LEU A 223 -6.56 22.67 47.89
CA LEU A 223 -7.76 21.90 48.21
C LEU A 223 -8.26 22.25 49.61
N TRP A 224 -9.56 22.50 49.71
CA TRP A 224 -10.30 22.66 50.95
C TRP A 224 -11.67 22.00 50.82
N ILE A 225 -12.31 21.71 51.94
CA ILE A 225 -13.65 21.14 52.01
C ILE A 225 -14.50 21.98 52.95
N GLN A 226 -15.80 22.12 52.66
CA GLN A 226 -16.71 22.78 53.58
C GLN A 226 -16.91 21.90 54.82
N GLU A 227 -16.44 22.36 55.97
CA GLU A 227 -16.53 21.63 57.23
C GLU A 227 -17.97 21.62 57.74
N LYS A 228 -18.56 20.43 57.82
CA LYS A 228 -19.88 20.23 58.42
C LYS A 228 -19.81 19.97 59.93
N TYR A 229 -18.77 19.26 60.34
CA TYR A 229 -18.48 18.95 61.73
C TYR A 229 -17.09 19.51 62.07
N PRO A 230 -16.97 20.32 63.13
CA PRO A 230 -15.69 20.90 63.50
C PRO A 230 -14.80 19.87 64.21
N PRO A 231 -13.46 20.04 64.17
CA PRO A 231 -12.56 19.26 64.99
C PRO A 231 -12.88 19.42 66.48
N GLN A 232 -12.56 18.40 67.27
CA GLN A 232 -12.90 18.34 68.68
C GLN A 232 -12.26 19.49 69.46
N GLY A 233 -13.10 20.32 70.10
CA GLY A 233 -12.66 21.47 70.89
C GLY A 233 -12.16 22.67 70.07
N LYS A 234 -12.40 22.68 68.76
CA LYS A 234 -12.04 23.76 67.81
C LYS A 234 -13.26 24.21 67.02
N ALA A 235 -13.23 25.42 66.45
CA ALA A 235 -14.30 25.95 65.62
C ALA A 235 -14.24 25.41 64.19
N ASP A 236 -13.04 25.25 63.64
CA ASP A 236 -12.76 24.72 62.29
C ASP A 236 -11.27 24.34 62.15
N ILE A 237 -10.88 23.76 61.01
CA ILE A 237 -9.49 23.42 60.68
C ILE A 237 -8.62 24.69 60.53
N LEU A 238 -9.20 25.84 60.17
CA LEU A 238 -8.45 27.10 60.09
C LEU A 238 -7.93 27.53 61.46
N GLU A 239 -8.70 27.36 62.53
CA GLU A 239 -8.26 27.59 63.91
C GLU A 239 -7.04 26.73 64.24
N ILE A 240 -7.07 25.44 63.88
CA ILE A 240 -5.95 24.52 64.08
C ILE A 240 -4.72 24.98 63.28
N ALA A 241 -4.88 25.30 62.00
CA ALA A 241 -3.80 25.78 61.14
C ALA A 241 -3.23 27.14 61.61
N ASN A 242 -4.02 27.94 62.32
CA ASN A 242 -3.62 29.24 62.86
C ASN A 242 -2.89 29.14 64.21
N GLU A 243 -3.25 28.17 65.05
CA GLU A 243 -2.74 28.02 66.42
C GLU A 243 -1.61 26.98 66.53
N ASN A 244 -1.68 25.89 65.76
CA ASN A 244 -0.70 24.82 65.81
C ASN A 244 0.39 25.02 64.74
N PRO A 245 1.67 25.20 65.14
CA PRO A 245 2.79 25.35 64.21
C PRO A 245 2.96 24.18 63.23
N ASP A 246 2.54 22.96 63.58
CA ASP A 246 2.70 21.78 62.73
C ASP A 246 1.80 21.80 61.49
N TRP A 247 0.66 22.51 61.58
CA TRP A 247 -0.35 22.66 60.52
C TRP A 247 -0.26 23.99 59.78
N ASN A 248 0.45 24.98 60.31
CA ASN A 248 0.63 26.27 59.64
C ASN A 248 1.38 26.10 58.30
N GLY A 249 0.73 26.46 57.18
CA GLY A 249 1.27 26.22 55.84
C GLY A 249 0.95 24.85 55.24
N LYS A 250 0.24 23.96 55.95
CA LYS A 250 -0.13 22.60 55.50
C LYS A 250 -1.64 22.36 55.49
N LEU A 251 -2.41 23.40 55.19
CA LEU A 251 -3.87 23.37 55.24
C LEU A 251 -4.47 22.31 54.28
N GLU A 252 -3.92 22.19 53.07
CA GLU A 252 -4.34 21.16 52.10
C GLU A 252 -4.14 19.75 52.65
N THR A 253 -3.01 19.49 53.30
CA THR A 253 -2.73 18.19 53.91
C THR A 253 -3.72 17.87 55.01
N ALA A 254 -4.09 18.85 55.86
CA ALA A 254 -5.09 18.66 56.89
C ALA A 254 -6.45 18.25 56.29
N TYR A 255 -6.92 18.98 55.27
CA TYR A 255 -8.17 18.66 54.57
C TYR A 255 -8.14 17.31 53.86
N GLN A 256 -7.01 16.96 53.21
CA GLN A 256 -6.84 15.65 52.56
C GLN A 256 -6.86 14.50 53.56
N LEU A 257 -6.24 14.67 54.74
CA LEU A 257 -6.24 13.65 55.81
C LEU A 257 -7.65 13.46 56.37
N VAL A 258 -8.37 14.53 56.68
CA VAL A 258 -9.77 14.45 57.16
C VAL A 258 -10.66 13.80 56.11
N ARG A 259 -10.52 14.19 54.83
CA ARG A 259 -11.24 13.54 53.72
C ARG A 259 -10.94 12.05 53.68
N SER A 260 -9.67 11.67 53.72
CA SER A 260 -9.24 10.27 53.65
C SER A 260 -9.75 9.46 54.85
N ALA A 261 -9.69 10.02 56.05
CA ALA A 261 -10.21 9.38 57.25
C ALA A 261 -11.72 9.17 57.18
N ALA A 262 -12.50 10.16 56.75
CA ALA A 262 -13.94 10.02 56.60
C ALA A 262 -14.33 8.92 55.59
N TYR A 263 -13.66 8.84 54.44
CA TYR A 263 -13.85 7.74 53.48
C TYR A 263 -13.47 6.38 54.07
N GLN A 264 -12.31 6.28 54.74
CA GLN A 264 -11.85 5.03 55.33
C GLN A 264 -12.76 4.56 56.48
N VAL A 265 -13.10 5.45 57.43
CA VAL A 265 -14.02 5.16 58.55
C VAL A 265 -15.36 4.69 58.02
N LYS A 266 -15.93 5.36 57.01
CA LYS A 266 -17.18 4.94 56.38
C LYS A 266 -17.07 3.54 55.79
N MET A 267 -16.07 3.30 54.94
CA MET A 267 -15.90 2.01 54.26
C MET A 267 -15.73 0.86 55.26
N GLU A 268 -14.92 1.07 56.30
CA GLU A 268 -14.68 0.06 57.33
C GLU A 268 -15.89 -0.14 58.25
N ALA A 269 -16.61 0.92 58.60
CA ALA A 269 -17.84 0.85 59.38
C ALA A 269 -18.96 0.11 58.64
N ASP A 270 -19.13 0.36 57.33
CA ASP A 270 -20.11 -0.35 56.52
C ASP A 270 -19.74 -1.84 56.40
N SER A 271 -18.45 -2.15 56.22
CA SER A 271 -17.97 -3.54 56.23
C SER A 271 -18.27 -4.25 57.56
N ALA A 272 -18.10 -3.57 58.70
CA ALA A 272 -18.49 -4.09 60.01
C ALA A 272 -20.02 -4.28 60.15
N ALA A 273 -20.81 -3.34 59.59
CA ALA A 273 -22.27 -3.37 59.64
C ALA A 273 -22.89 -4.52 58.82
N VAL A 274 -22.19 -5.01 57.77
CA VAL A 274 -22.62 -6.17 56.97
C VAL A 274 -22.95 -7.39 57.83
N LEU A 275 -22.24 -7.60 58.95
CA LEU A 275 -22.50 -8.71 59.88
C LEU A 275 -23.89 -8.62 60.54
N GLU A 276 -24.34 -7.41 60.87
CA GLU A 276 -25.60 -7.15 61.57
C GLU A 276 -26.77 -6.90 60.59
N GLU A 277 -26.48 -6.41 59.39
CA GLU A 277 -27.50 -6.08 58.39
C GLU A 277 -27.76 -7.26 57.44
N SER A 278 -26.71 -7.90 56.90
CA SER A 278 -26.83 -8.92 55.86
C SER A 278 -26.75 -10.37 56.38
N TYR A 279 -26.11 -10.58 57.53
CA TYR A 279 -25.86 -11.91 58.08
C TYR A 279 -26.57 -12.19 59.41
N ARG A 280 -27.55 -11.38 59.80
CA ARG A 280 -28.31 -11.53 61.04
C ARG A 280 -29.07 -12.85 61.12
N GLU A 281 -29.21 -13.40 62.34
CA GLU A 281 -30.03 -14.59 62.58
C GLU A 281 -31.47 -14.36 62.09
N GLY A 282 -31.94 -15.20 61.15
CA GLY A 282 -33.29 -15.10 60.58
C GLY A 282 -33.37 -14.35 59.24
N ASP A 283 -32.34 -13.58 58.90
CA ASP A 283 -32.27 -12.81 57.64
C ASP A 283 -31.37 -13.48 56.58
N THR A 284 -30.65 -14.56 56.95
CA THR A 284 -29.86 -15.38 56.01
C THR A 284 -29.98 -16.89 56.27
N ASN A 285 -29.87 -17.68 55.20
CA ASN A 285 -29.73 -19.14 55.20
C ASN A 285 -28.34 -19.61 55.67
N LEU A 286 -27.38 -18.70 55.83
CA LEU A 286 -26.02 -18.98 56.27
C LEU A 286 -25.87 -18.82 57.79
N ALA A 287 -25.20 -19.76 58.43
CA ALA A 287 -24.68 -19.60 59.79
C ALA A 287 -23.16 -19.67 59.77
N TYR A 288 -22.50 -18.82 60.55
CA TYR A 288 -21.06 -18.86 60.72
C TYR A 288 -20.66 -18.91 62.18
N LEU A 289 -19.46 -19.42 62.42
CA LEU A 289 -18.76 -19.43 63.69
C LEU A 289 -17.30 -19.12 63.42
N TYR A 290 -16.85 -17.98 63.90
CA TYR A 290 -15.45 -17.58 63.93
C TYR A 290 -14.96 -17.61 65.39
N CYS A 291 -13.87 -18.31 65.64
CA CYS A 291 -13.25 -18.37 66.96
C CYS A 291 -11.80 -17.92 66.85
N ASN A 292 -11.46 -16.84 67.55
CA ASN A 292 -10.08 -16.43 67.77
C ASN A 292 -9.66 -16.90 69.17
N PHE A 293 -8.95 -18.02 69.20
CA PHE A 293 -8.55 -18.64 70.47
C PHE A 293 -7.44 -17.87 71.19
N THR A 294 -6.73 -16.99 70.49
CA THR A 294 -5.68 -16.15 71.08
C THR A 294 -6.29 -14.98 71.85
N ALA A 295 -7.33 -14.35 71.28
CA ALA A 295 -8.08 -13.27 71.91
C ALA A 295 -9.18 -13.77 72.85
N GLY A 296 -9.57 -15.04 72.76
CA GLY A 296 -10.69 -15.61 73.52
C GLY A 296 -12.05 -15.13 73.01
N THR A 297 -12.13 -14.64 71.78
CA THR A 297 -13.35 -14.07 71.19
C THR A 297 -14.04 -15.09 70.27
N VAL A 298 -15.37 -15.10 70.31
CA VAL A 298 -16.22 -15.86 69.39
C VAL A 298 -17.17 -14.90 68.71
N LYS A 299 -17.23 -14.97 67.39
CA LYS A 299 -18.15 -14.20 66.54
C LYS A 299 -19.03 -15.17 65.76
N THR A 300 -20.33 -14.93 65.80
CA THR A 300 -21.33 -15.78 65.17
C THR A 300 -22.60 -14.98 64.98
N ASN A 301 -23.39 -15.36 63.97
CA ASN A 301 -24.75 -14.87 63.82
C ASN A 301 -25.80 -15.78 64.47
N ARG A 302 -25.41 -16.72 65.32
CA ARG A 302 -26.35 -17.62 66.02
C ARG A 302 -26.25 -17.41 67.52
N THR A 303 -27.37 -17.02 68.12
CA THR A 303 -27.48 -16.82 69.58
C THR A 303 -27.06 -18.05 70.39
N GLY A 304 -27.24 -19.26 69.84
CA GLY A 304 -26.82 -20.51 70.48
C GLY A 304 -25.31 -20.84 70.39
N PHE A 305 -24.52 -20.08 69.63
CA PHE A 305 -23.11 -20.39 69.33
C PHE A 305 -22.10 -19.46 70.02
N GLU A 306 -22.57 -18.49 70.80
CA GLU A 306 -21.74 -17.41 71.39
C GLU A 306 -20.76 -17.91 72.47
N ASN A 307 -21.02 -19.07 73.09
CA ASN A 307 -20.18 -19.58 74.17
C ASN A 307 -18.88 -20.21 73.64
N ALA A 308 -17.76 -19.54 73.93
CA ALA A 308 -16.41 -19.97 73.58
C ALA A 308 -16.00 -21.35 74.13
N ASP A 309 -16.58 -21.83 75.24
CA ASP A 309 -16.28 -23.17 75.77
C ASP A 309 -17.08 -24.28 75.07
N ASN A 310 -18.12 -23.92 74.31
CA ASN A 310 -19.06 -24.87 73.69
C ASN A 310 -18.98 -24.90 72.15
N TRP A 311 -17.92 -24.32 71.56
CA TRP A 311 -17.72 -24.27 70.10
C TRP A 311 -17.82 -25.63 69.40
N LYS A 312 -17.40 -26.71 70.08
CA LYS A 312 -17.48 -28.08 69.55
C LYS A 312 -18.92 -28.54 69.30
N GLU A 313 -19.87 -28.11 70.13
CA GLU A 313 -21.29 -28.42 69.93
C GLU A 313 -21.88 -27.57 68.81
N SER A 314 -21.49 -26.29 68.72
CA SER A 314 -21.82 -25.42 67.59
C SER A 314 -21.39 -26.02 66.24
N LEU A 315 -20.19 -26.61 66.17
CA LEU A 315 -19.73 -27.31 64.97
C LEU A 315 -20.59 -28.53 64.61
N LYS A 316 -21.17 -29.25 65.57
CA LYS A 316 -22.08 -30.36 65.26
C LYS A 316 -23.37 -29.87 64.65
N GLN A 317 -23.85 -28.69 65.04
CA GLN A 317 -25.04 -28.08 64.46
C GLN A 317 -24.76 -27.58 63.03
N ILE A 318 -23.61 -26.92 62.80
CA ILE A 318 -23.18 -26.48 61.46
C ILE A 318 -23.10 -27.66 60.48
N ARG A 319 -22.53 -28.80 60.91
CA ARG A 319 -22.48 -30.03 60.08
C ARG A 319 -23.84 -30.58 59.67
N LYS A 320 -24.94 -30.21 60.35
CA LYS A 320 -26.31 -30.68 60.06
C LYS A 320 -27.11 -29.76 59.13
N MET A 321 -26.64 -28.54 58.84
CA MET A 321 -27.43 -27.53 58.11
C MET A 321 -27.65 -27.86 56.63
N GLY A 322 -26.79 -28.67 56.02
CA GLY A 322 -26.92 -29.10 54.62
C GLY A 322 -25.56 -29.06 53.93
N ARG A 323 -25.06 -27.86 53.65
CA ARG A 323 -23.68 -27.65 53.15
C ARG A 323 -22.85 -26.92 54.18
N PHE A 324 -21.59 -27.31 54.33
CA PHE A 324 -20.71 -26.69 55.30
C PHE A 324 -19.24 -26.71 54.86
N VAL A 325 -18.47 -25.80 55.44
CA VAL A 325 -17.01 -25.75 55.38
C VAL A 325 -16.47 -25.37 56.75
N ILE A 326 -15.42 -26.08 57.19
CA ILE A 326 -14.71 -25.86 58.45
C ILE A 326 -13.23 -25.71 58.09
N VAL A 327 -12.65 -24.61 58.54
CA VAL A 327 -11.29 -24.19 58.23
C VAL A 327 -10.58 -23.88 59.53
N THR A 328 -9.39 -24.43 59.70
CA THR A 328 -8.43 -24.05 60.73
C THR A 328 -7.09 -23.74 60.08
N ASP A 329 -6.11 -23.30 60.87
CA ASP A 329 -4.72 -23.15 60.42
C ASP A 329 -4.11 -24.43 59.85
N ARG A 330 -4.61 -25.59 60.28
CA ARG A 330 -4.09 -26.90 59.89
C ARG A 330 -4.93 -27.46 58.75
N LEU A 331 -4.31 -27.59 57.58
CA LEU A 331 -4.96 -28.17 56.40
C LEU A 331 -5.50 -29.60 56.63
N GLU A 332 -4.92 -30.34 57.59
CA GLU A 332 -5.39 -31.69 57.97
C GLU A 332 -6.77 -31.68 58.65
N GLU A 333 -7.15 -30.56 59.25
CA GLU A 333 -8.43 -30.37 59.97
C GLU A 333 -9.50 -29.71 59.07
N PHE A 334 -9.16 -29.38 57.82
CA PHE A 334 -10.11 -28.84 56.85
C PHE A 334 -11.18 -29.87 56.50
N GLU A 335 -12.45 -29.50 56.68
CA GLU A 335 -13.60 -30.38 56.47
C GLU A 335 -14.68 -29.65 55.66
N THR A 336 -15.15 -30.24 54.57
CA THR A 336 -16.28 -29.70 53.81
C THR A 336 -17.00 -30.78 53.04
N ASN A 337 -18.31 -30.59 52.85
CA ASN A 337 -19.11 -31.36 51.90
C ASN A 337 -19.52 -30.53 50.67
N ILE A 338 -18.98 -29.31 50.53
CA ILE A 338 -19.12 -28.47 49.34
C ILE A 338 -18.18 -29.02 48.26
N LYS A 339 -18.70 -29.15 47.05
CA LYS A 339 -17.93 -29.71 45.94
C LYS A 339 -16.96 -28.66 45.40
N ARG A 340 -15.80 -29.13 44.90
CA ARG A 340 -14.81 -28.33 44.16
C ARG A 340 -14.15 -27.21 44.99
N THR A 341 -14.14 -27.36 46.31
CA THR A 341 -13.48 -26.43 47.25
C THR A 341 -11.99 -26.75 47.41
N GLN A 342 -11.14 -25.73 47.46
CA GLN A 342 -9.69 -25.88 47.70
C GLN A 342 -9.29 -25.46 49.12
N ALA A 343 -8.82 -26.41 49.93
CA ALA A 343 -8.44 -26.17 51.33
C ALA A 343 -7.39 -25.06 51.51
N SER A 344 -6.42 -24.96 50.58
CA SER A 344 -5.35 -23.96 50.64
C SER A 344 -5.84 -22.52 50.50
N GLY A 345 -6.84 -22.29 49.64
CA GLY A 345 -7.43 -20.96 49.44
C GLY A 345 -8.20 -20.49 50.67
N TRP A 346 -9.00 -21.39 51.25
CA TRP A 346 -9.75 -21.14 52.47
C TRP A 346 -8.85 -20.88 53.68
N ARG A 347 -7.76 -21.65 53.85
CA ARG A 347 -6.77 -21.36 54.90
C ARG A 347 -6.11 -20.00 54.68
N ALA A 348 -5.71 -19.67 53.45
CA ALA A 348 -5.08 -18.39 53.15
C ALA A 348 -5.99 -17.21 53.51
N MET A 349 -7.30 -17.33 53.22
CA MET A 349 -8.32 -16.36 53.61
C MET A 349 -8.38 -16.18 55.13
N LEU A 350 -8.42 -17.27 55.90
CA LEU A 350 -8.43 -17.21 57.37
C LEU A 350 -7.16 -16.56 57.94
N THR A 351 -5.98 -16.95 57.45
CA THR A 351 -4.70 -16.40 57.91
C THR A 351 -4.47 -14.94 57.53
N GLY A 352 -5.17 -14.45 56.49
CA GLY A 352 -5.12 -13.05 56.08
C GLY A 352 -5.72 -12.11 57.13
N LEU A 353 -6.69 -12.58 57.90
CA LEU A 353 -7.38 -11.79 58.92
C LEU A 353 -6.53 -11.49 60.14
N SER A 354 -5.87 -12.51 60.67
CA SER A 354 -5.22 -12.44 61.99
C SER A 354 -3.85 -11.77 61.95
N GLY A 355 -3.32 -11.46 60.76
CA GLY A 355 -1.99 -10.87 60.55
C GLY A 355 -0.82 -11.69 61.13
N LYS A 356 -1.12 -12.86 61.69
CA LYS A 356 -0.23 -13.77 62.43
C LYS A 356 -0.74 -15.21 62.24
N THR A 357 0.13 -16.18 62.39
CA THR A 357 -0.25 -17.59 62.49
C THR A 357 -0.85 -17.84 63.88
N GLY A 358 -2.16 -17.65 64.01
CA GLY A 358 -2.91 -17.82 65.25
C GLY A 358 -4.01 -18.86 65.07
N ASN A 359 -4.15 -19.74 66.06
CA ASN A 359 -4.93 -20.99 66.07
C ASN A 359 -6.44 -20.78 65.89
N ASP A 360 -6.87 -20.12 64.82
CA ASP A 360 -8.23 -19.65 64.57
C ASP A 360 -9.07 -20.72 63.87
N LEU A 361 -10.40 -20.61 64.02
CA LEU A 361 -11.38 -21.50 63.41
C LEU A 361 -12.46 -20.69 62.72
N LEU A 362 -12.73 -21.01 61.46
CA LEU A 362 -13.91 -20.56 60.74
C LEU A 362 -14.76 -21.77 60.34
N ALA A 363 -16.03 -21.77 60.74
CA ALA A 363 -17.00 -22.74 60.30
C ALA A 363 -18.23 -22.03 59.71
N ILE A 364 -18.63 -22.44 58.52
CA ILE A 364 -19.79 -21.90 57.81
C ILE A 364 -20.72 -23.06 57.44
N GLY A 365 -22.01 -22.90 57.71
CA GLY A 365 -23.07 -23.81 57.30
C GLY A 365 -24.16 -23.06 56.55
N VAL A 366 -24.71 -23.67 55.50
CA VAL A 366 -25.81 -23.09 54.72
C VAL A 366 -26.96 -24.08 54.66
N ASP A 367 -28.16 -23.61 55.00
CA ASP A 367 -29.40 -24.38 54.84
C ASP A 367 -29.80 -24.49 53.37
N THR A 368 -29.74 -25.70 52.84
CA THR A 368 -30.04 -26.00 51.42
C THR A 368 -31.54 -26.06 51.11
N HIS A 369 -32.42 -25.93 52.10
CA HIS A 369 -33.85 -25.76 51.86
C HIS A 369 -34.22 -24.31 51.53
N TYR A 370 -33.29 -23.37 51.74
CA TYR A 370 -33.43 -21.94 51.48
C TYR A 370 -34.75 -21.33 52.03
N PRO A 371 -35.09 -21.54 53.33
CA PRO A 371 -36.32 -20.98 53.90
C PRO A 371 -36.37 -19.44 53.91
N ILE A 372 -35.23 -18.77 53.86
CA ILE A 372 -35.10 -17.30 53.91
C ILE A 372 -34.80 -16.78 52.50
N GLN A 373 -35.39 -15.65 52.10
CA GLN A 373 -35.25 -15.07 50.75
C GLN A 373 -33.96 -14.24 50.59
N ASP A 374 -32.82 -14.80 50.98
CA ASP A 374 -31.51 -14.17 50.82
C ASP A 374 -30.87 -14.48 49.44
N LYS A 375 -29.59 -14.10 49.26
CA LYS A 375 -28.84 -14.37 48.03
C LYS A 375 -28.80 -15.85 47.63
N PHE A 376 -28.74 -16.77 48.60
CA PHE A 376 -28.72 -18.21 48.31
C PHE A 376 -30.08 -18.69 47.77
N TYR A 377 -31.19 -18.16 48.28
CA TYR A 377 -32.52 -18.45 47.72
C TYR A 377 -32.68 -17.91 46.30
N GLN A 378 -32.22 -16.68 46.06
CA GLN A 378 -32.31 -16.05 44.73
C GLN A 378 -31.50 -16.82 43.69
N GLU A 379 -30.24 -17.15 43.99
CA GLU A 379 -29.38 -17.95 43.11
C GLU A 379 -29.94 -19.36 42.89
N SER A 380 -30.48 -20.00 43.93
CA SER A 380 -31.14 -21.31 43.81
C SER A 380 -32.33 -21.27 42.84
N ARG A 381 -33.15 -20.21 42.90
CA ARG A 381 -34.29 -20.01 42.00
C ARG A 381 -33.84 -19.74 40.56
N LEU A 382 -32.81 -18.92 40.38
CA LEU A 382 -32.21 -18.63 39.06
C LEU A 382 -31.61 -19.90 38.45
N PHE A 383 -30.84 -20.65 39.22
CA PHE A 383 -30.29 -21.94 38.81
C PHE A 383 -31.38 -22.95 38.46
N GLY A 384 -32.46 -23.03 39.25
CA GLY A 384 -33.59 -23.91 38.94
C GLY A 384 -34.30 -23.54 37.62
N LYS A 385 -34.42 -22.24 37.34
CA LYS A 385 -35.07 -21.73 36.13
C LYS A 385 -34.18 -21.82 34.88
N TYR A 386 -32.88 -21.56 35.01
CA TYR A 386 -31.96 -21.40 33.87
C TYR A 386 -30.86 -22.45 33.78
N GLY A 387 -30.58 -23.21 34.84
CA GLY A 387 -29.47 -24.18 34.88
C GLY A 387 -29.50 -25.23 33.77
N HIS A 388 -30.69 -25.61 33.29
CA HIS A 388 -30.86 -26.54 32.18
C HIS A 388 -30.69 -25.90 30.79
N LEU A 389 -30.88 -24.57 30.68
CA LEU A 389 -30.79 -23.83 29.43
C LEU A 389 -29.36 -23.81 28.88
N GLY A 390 -28.34 -23.82 29.74
CA GLY A 390 -26.93 -23.84 29.30
C GLY A 390 -26.62 -24.97 28.31
N ASN A 391 -27.06 -26.19 28.60
CA ASN A 391 -26.87 -27.34 27.69
C ASN A 391 -27.65 -27.19 26.38
N THR A 392 -28.86 -26.65 26.43
CA THR A 392 -29.67 -26.44 25.22
C THR A 392 -29.09 -25.36 24.32
N LEU A 393 -28.61 -24.25 24.90
CA LEU A 393 -27.98 -23.13 24.19
C LEU A 393 -26.66 -23.56 23.52
N LEU A 394 -25.86 -24.38 24.20
CA LEU A 394 -24.64 -24.91 23.62
C LEU A 394 -24.92 -25.88 22.47
N LEU A 395 -25.91 -26.77 22.64
CA LEU A 395 -26.30 -27.70 21.59
C LEU A 395 -26.89 -26.97 20.37
N SER A 396 -27.76 -25.98 20.59
CA SER A 396 -28.29 -25.13 19.50
C SER A 396 -27.18 -24.38 18.79
N GLY A 397 -26.24 -23.80 19.53
CA GLY A 397 -25.07 -23.12 18.98
C GLY A 397 -24.18 -24.05 18.14
N CYS A 398 -23.93 -25.28 18.61
CA CYS A 398 -23.20 -26.29 17.84
C CYS A 398 -23.92 -26.67 16.54
N ILE A 399 -25.23 -26.94 16.60
CA ILE A 399 -26.04 -27.28 15.42
C ILE A 399 -26.04 -26.11 14.43
N ALA A 400 -26.27 -24.89 14.93
CA ALA A 400 -26.28 -23.68 14.11
C ALA A 400 -24.93 -23.45 13.42
N SER A 401 -23.82 -23.67 14.13
CA SER A 401 -22.47 -23.58 13.57
C SER A 401 -22.24 -24.60 12.45
N VAL A 402 -22.62 -25.87 12.66
CA VAL A 402 -22.47 -26.93 11.64
C VAL A 402 -23.30 -26.62 10.39
N LEU A 403 -24.56 -26.20 10.57
CA LEU A 403 -25.44 -25.83 9.47
C LEU A 403 -24.91 -24.59 8.73
N PHE A 404 -24.42 -23.58 9.45
CA PHE A 404 -23.83 -22.37 8.87
C PHE A 404 -22.60 -22.72 8.03
N LEU A 405 -21.73 -23.60 8.52
CA LEU A 405 -20.58 -24.11 7.77
C LEU A 405 -21.00 -24.88 6.52
N GLY A 406 -22.04 -25.72 6.62
CA GLY A 406 -22.62 -26.41 5.47
C GLY A 406 -23.12 -25.44 4.39
N ILE A 407 -23.81 -24.38 4.79
CA ILE A 407 -24.26 -23.30 3.90
C ILE A 407 -23.06 -22.57 3.28
N LEU A 408 -22.05 -22.24 4.08
CA LEU A 408 -20.84 -21.55 3.63
C LEU A 408 -20.11 -22.37 2.56
N ILE A 409 -19.92 -23.67 2.78
CA ILE A 409 -19.32 -24.60 1.82
C ILE A 409 -20.17 -24.63 0.54
N TRP A 410 -21.49 -24.78 0.66
CA TRP A 410 -22.37 -24.79 -0.50
C TRP A 410 -22.23 -23.49 -1.31
N LEU A 411 -22.42 -22.33 -0.69
CA LEU A 411 -22.33 -21.03 -1.34
C LEU A 411 -20.95 -20.81 -2.00
N THR A 412 -19.88 -21.31 -1.38
CA THR A 412 -18.53 -21.29 -1.95
C THR A 412 -18.45 -22.05 -3.26
N THR A 413 -19.03 -23.26 -3.35
CA THR A 413 -19.01 -24.07 -4.58
C THR A 413 -19.79 -23.42 -5.72
N VAL A 414 -20.94 -22.80 -5.44
CA VAL A 414 -21.84 -22.20 -6.44
C VAL A 414 -21.58 -20.71 -6.71
N ALA A 415 -20.68 -20.08 -5.97
CA ALA A 415 -20.30 -18.67 -6.16
C ALA A 415 -19.85 -18.41 -7.60
N GLY A 416 -20.49 -17.43 -8.25
CA GLY A 416 -20.23 -17.01 -9.64
C GLY A 416 -20.79 -17.93 -10.73
N ARG A 417 -21.48 -19.02 -10.38
CA ARG A 417 -22.10 -19.94 -11.36
C ARG A 417 -23.56 -19.59 -11.63
N LYS A 418 -24.03 -19.77 -12.86
CA LYS A 418 -25.45 -19.67 -13.24
C LYS A 418 -26.03 -21.06 -13.60
N PRO A 419 -27.36 -21.23 -13.61
CA PRO A 419 -27.99 -22.48 -14.07
C PRO A 419 -27.79 -22.76 -15.56
N GLU A 420 -27.60 -21.71 -16.37
CA GLU A 420 -27.57 -21.77 -17.83
C GLU A 420 -26.19 -22.11 -18.42
N ASP A 421 -25.10 -21.74 -17.74
CA ASP A 421 -23.73 -21.95 -18.21
C ASP A 421 -22.77 -22.31 -17.05
N ASP A 422 -21.63 -22.88 -17.42
CA ASP A 422 -20.52 -23.16 -16.49
C ASP A 422 -19.47 -22.04 -16.52
N ASP A 423 -19.84 -20.84 -16.99
CA ASP A 423 -18.96 -19.68 -16.96
C ASP A 423 -18.97 -19.00 -15.58
N LEU A 424 -17.94 -18.19 -15.33
CA LEU A 424 -17.81 -17.44 -14.09
C LEU A 424 -18.34 -16.02 -14.29
N HIS A 425 -19.46 -15.71 -13.65
CA HIS A 425 -20.10 -14.41 -13.69
C HIS A 425 -19.66 -13.54 -12.51
N TYR A 426 -19.27 -12.31 -12.82
CA TYR A 426 -18.83 -11.32 -11.84
C TYR A 426 -19.92 -10.27 -11.58
N ILE A 427 -19.98 -9.78 -10.35
CA ILE A 427 -20.83 -8.67 -9.89
C ILE A 427 -19.99 -7.39 -9.86
N PHE A 428 -20.64 -6.22 -9.78
CA PHE A 428 -20.00 -4.91 -9.67
C PHE A 428 -18.87 -4.86 -8.62
N LEU A 429 -19.11 -5.36 -7.39
CA LEU A 429 -18.12 -5.41 -6.31
C LEU A 429 -16.86 -6.20 -6.68
N ASP A 430 -16.98 -7.19 -7.57
CA ASP A 430 -15.84 -8.01 -7.99
C ASP A 430 -14.86 -7.24 -8.89
N ARG A 431 -15.24 -6.05 -9.37
CA ARG A 431 -14.36 -5.16 -10.14
C ARG A 431 -13.39 -4.39 -9.25
N LEU A 432 -13.72 -4.21 -7.97
CA LEU A 432 -12.85 -3.51 -7.01
C LEU A 432 -11.58 -4.33 -6.75
N PRO A 433 -10.41 -3.70 -6.55
CA PRO A 433 -9.21 -4.40 -6.08
C PRO A 433 -9.47 -5.12 -4.75
N ILE A 434 -8.80 -6.26 -4.55
CA ILE A 434 -9.01 -7.08 -3.34
C ILE A 434 -8.68 -6.32 -2.06
N GLU A 435 -7.69 -5.43 -2.08
CA GLU A 435 -7.30 -4.63 -0.93
C GLU A 435 -8.40 -3.63 -0.54
N ILE A 436 -9.07 -3.02 -1.52
CA ILE A 436 -10.20 -2.11 -1.26
C ILE A 436 -11.39 -2.90 -0.71
N LEU A 437 -11.63 -4.10 -1.23
CA LEU A 437 -12.68 -4.98 -0.73
C LEU A 437 -12.41 -5.40 0.73
N LEU A 438 -11.16 -5.74 1.08
CA LEU A 438 -10.77 -6.09 2.44
C LEU A 438 -10.80 -4.88 3.39
N ALA A 439 -10.31 -3.71 2.95
CA ALA A 439 -10.41 -2.48 3.73
C ALA A 439 -11.88 -2.12 3.99
N GLY A 440 -12.74 -2.25 2.96
CA GLY A 440 -14.18 -2.16 3.10
C GLY A 440 -14.73 -3.16 4.11
N PHE A 441 -14.33 -4.43 4.04
CA PHE A 441 -14.74 -5.46 5.00
C PHE A 441 -14.46 -5.02 6.45
N PHE A 442 -13.22 -4.66 6.77
CA PHE A 442 -12.84 -4.22 8.12
C PHE A 442 -13.58 -2.95 8.56
N LEU A 443 -13.68 -1.96 7.68
CA LEU A 443 -14.40 -0.71 8.00
C LEU A 443 -15.89 -0.96 8.25
N GLY A 444 -16.54 -1.76 7.41
CA GLY A 444 -17.95 -2.11 7.59
C GLY A 444 -18.18 -2.94 8.85
N THR A 445 -17.29 -3.91 9.16
CA THR A 445 -17.35 -4.64 10.43
C THR A 445 -17.23 -3.70 11.61
N LEU A 446 -16.25 -2.78 11.60
CA LEU A 446 -16.08 -1.78 12.67
C LEU A 446 -17.33 -0.91 12.85
N LEU A 447 -17.89 -0.38 11.75
CA LEU A 447 -19.09 0.46 11.77
C LEU A 447 -20.34 -0.28 12.28
N ILE A 448 -20.42 -1.60 12.05
CA ILE A 448 -21.53 -2.42 12.56
C ILE A 448 -21.31 -2.79 14.03
N THR A 449 -20.08 -3.11 14.45
CA THR A 449 -19.80 -3.57 15.81
C THR A 449 -19.70 -2.45 16.83
N ALA A 450 -19.22 -1.26 16.45
CA ALA A 450 -19.00 -0.16 17.40
C ALA A 450 -20.29 0.25 18.15
N PRO A 451 -21.45 0.47 17.49
CA PRO A 451 -22.70 0.79 18.18
C PRO A 451 -23.19 -0.35 19.07
N VAL A 452 -22.96 -1.60 18.67
CA VAL A 452 -23.34 -2.79 19.45
C VAL A 452 -22.53 -2.87 20.75
N LEU A 453 -21.24 -2.57 20.69
CA LEU A 453 -20.35 -2.54 21.86
C LEU A 453 -20.65 -1.36 22.77
N GLU A 454 -20.94 -0.18 22.21
CA GLU A 454 -21.30 1.01 22.98
C GLU A 454 -22.59 0.80 23.77
N MET A 455 -23.62 0.20 23.14
CA MET A 455 -24.85 -0.19 23.86
C MET A 455 -24.61 -1.24 24.93
N GLY A 456 -23.76 -2.25 24.70
CA GLY A 456 -23.42 -3.25 25.71
C GLY A 456 -22.58 -2.71 26.88
N GLY A 457 -21.81 -1.63 26.65
CA GLY A 457 -21.03 -0.95 27.68
C GLY A 457 -21.87 -0.16 28.70
N ILE A 458 -23.05 0.30 28.29
CA ILE A 458 -24.01 0.99 29.19
C ILE A 458 -24.53 0.02 30.27
N SER A 459 -24.61 -1.28 29.96
CA SER A 459 -25.15 -2.32 30.85
C SER A 459 -24.13 -2.90 31.83
N GLY A 460 -22.83 -2.80 31.52
CA GLY A 460 -21.75 -3.19 32.46
C GLY A 460 -21.71 -2.35 33.74
N SER A 461 -22.42 -1.21 33.73
CA SER A 461 -22.60 -0.31 34.87
C SER A 461 -23.91 -0.57 35.64
N TYR A 462 -24.77 -1.48 35.18
CA TYR A 462 -26.02 -1.83 35.85
C TYR A 462 -25.76 -2.92 36.90
N TYR A 463 -25.18 -2.52 38.02
CA TYR A 463 -25.25 -3.35 39.23
C TYR A 463 -26.70 -3.32 39.71
N PRO A 464 -27.40 -4.46 39.81
CA PRO A 464 -28.75 -4.45 40.35
C PRO A 464 -28.67 -3.94 41.79
N GLU A 465 -29.32 -2.81 42.07
CA GLU A 465 -29.57 -2.39 43.45
C GLU A 465 -30.34 -3.50 44.17
N GLN A 466 -30.03 -3.71 45.46
CA GLN A 466 -30.71 -4.69 46.29
C GLN A 466 -32.23 -4.44 46.24
N GLY A 467 -32.99 -5.39 45.66
CA GLY A 467 -34.44 -5.34 45.61
C GLY A 467 -35.07 -5.26 44.22
N GLU A 468 -34.30 -5.15 43.13
CA GLU A 468 -34.89 -5.26 41.80
C GLU A 468 -35.49 -6.66 41.56
N SER A 469 -36.74 -6.66 41.08
CA SER A 469 -37.40 -7.90 40.71
C SER A 469 -36.71 -8.53 39.50
N ILE A 470 -36.57 -9.86 39.48
CA ILE A 470 -36.05 -10.61 38.32
C ILE A 470 -36.72 -10.16 37.01
N SER A 471 -38.01 -9.77 37.05
CA SER A 471 -38.73 -9.21 35.90
C SER A 471 -38.13 -7.92 35.34
N GLN A 472 -37.64 -6.99 36.16
CA GLN A 472 -37.04 -5.73 35.70
C GLN A 472 -35.75 -5.97 34.91
N ILE A 473 -34.90 -6.89 35.39
CA ILE A 473 -33.70 -7.36 34.68
C ILE A 473 -34.07 -8.00 33.34
N TYR A 474 -35.18 -8.74 33.25
CA TYR A 474 -35.62 -9.32 31.97
C TYR A 474 -36.11 -8.27 30.97
N TYR A 475 -36.81 -7.23 31.42
CA TYR A 475 -37.29 -6.18 30.53
C TYR A 475 -36.15 -5.28 30.01
N SER A 476 -35.08 -5.11 30.78
CA SER A 476 -33.88 -4.38 30.32
C SER A 476 -33.04 -5.15 29.31
N LEU A 477 -33.03 -6.50 29.36
CA LEU A 477 -32.28 -7.35 28.42
C LEU A 477 -32.89 -7.46 27.01
N ILE A 478 -34.21 -7.30 26.86
CA ILE A 478 -34.90 -7.50 25.56
C ILE A 478 -34.40 -6.53 24.47
N PRO A 479 -34.29 -5.21 24.70
CA PRO A 479 -33.73 -4.28 23.73
C PRO A 479 -32.31 -4.66 23.28
N GLU A 480 -31.47 -5.11 24.20
CA GLU A 480 -30.10 -5.54 23.90
C GLU A 480 -30.06 -6.79 23.02
N MET A 481 -30.91 -7.78 23.30
CA MET A 481 -31.08 -8.97 22.45
C MET A 481 -31.51 -8.59 21.02
N VAL A 482 -32.40 -7.60 20.87
CA VAL A 482 -32.84 -7.11 19.56
C VAL A 482 -31.69 -6.43 18.82
N VAL A 483 -30.92 -5.58 19.49
CA VAL A 483 -29.74 -4.91 18.91
C VAL A 483 -28.68 -5.94 18.49
N MET A 484 -28.39 -6.92 19.34
CA MET A 484 -27.47 -8.02 19.03
C MET A 484 -27.94 -8.83 17.83
N ALA A 485 -29.23 -9.16 17.74
CA ALA A 485 -29.80 -9.86 16.59
C ALA A 485 -29.68 -9.03 15.30
N MET A 486 -29.96 -7.73 15.35
CA MET A 486 -29.80 -6.83 14.21
C MET A 486 -28.34 -6.73 13.76
N GLY A 487 -27.42 -6.57 14.72
CA GLY A 487 -25.98 -6.57 14.47
C GLY A 487 -25.50 -7.87 13.83
N ALA A 488 -25.98 -9.02 14.32
CA ALA A 488 -25.66 -10.33 13.75
C ALA A 488 -26.15 -10.48 12.31
N VAL A 489 -27.36 -10.00 12.00
CA VAL A 489 -27.89 -9.97 10.62
C VAL A 489 -27.01 -9.08 9.73
N ALA A 490 -26.68 -7.87 10.17
CA ALA A 490 -25.86 -6.94 9.41
C ALA A 490 -24.44 -7.51 9.16
N LEU A 491 -23.80 -8.07 10.18
CA LEU A 491 -22.48 -8.71 10.08
C LEU A 491 -22.50 -9.92 9.15
N CYS A 492 -23.51 -10.78 9.27
CA CYS A 492 -23.69 -11.94 8.42
C CYS A 492 -23.82 -11.53 6.94
N GLY A 493 -24.66 -10.53 6.65
CA GLY A 493 -24.82 -9.98 5.31
C GLY A 493 -23.51 -9.39 4.77
N TRP A 494 -22.84 -8.58 5.58
CA TRP A 494 -21.56 -7.95 5.21
C TRP A 494 -20.45 -8.99 4.94
N PHE A 495 -20.39 -10.02 5.79
CA PHE A 495 -19.51 -11.18 5.61
C PHE A 495 -19.79 -11.88 4.28
N PHE A 496 -21.04 -12.24 3.95
CA PHE A 496 -21.32 -12.95 2.70
C PHE A 496 -21.07 -12.11 1.45
N VAL A 497 -21.36 -10.81 1.49
CA VAL A 497 -21.08 -9.89 0.38
C VAL A 497 -19.59 -9.89 0.03
N THR A 498 -18.74 -9.76 1.06
CA THR A 498 -17.28 -9.68 0.91
C THR A 498 -16.67 -11.06 0.62
N TYR A 499 -17.02 -12.08 1.41
CA TYR A 499 -16.56 -13.46 1.27
C TYR A 499 -16.85 -14.03 -0.12
N LEU A 500 -18.10 -13.93 -0.60
CA LEU A 500 -18.45 -14.49 -1.91
C LEU A 500 -17.78 -13.73 -3.06
N SER A 501 -17.49 -12.43 -2.90
CA SER A 501 -16.70 -11.67 -3.87
C SER A 501 -15.25 -12.16 -3.92
N ILE A 502 -14.64 -12.43 -2.76
CA ILE A 502 -13.30 -13.03 -2.68
C ILE A 502 -13.28 -14.42 -3.35
N VAL A 503 -14.25 -15.28 -3.06
CA VAL A 503 -14.36 -16.62 -3.68
C VAL A 503 -14.43 -16.52 -5.21
N ARG A 504 -15.25 -15.61 -5.75
CA ARG A 504 -15.34 -15.38 -7.20
C ARG A 504 -14.00 -14.90 -7.78
N LYS A 505 -13.30 -14.01 -7.10
CA LYS A 505 -11.95 -13.55 -7.52
C LYS A 505 -10.91 -14.67 -7.52
N ILE A 506 -10.94 -15.55 -6.52
CA ILE A 506 -10.05 -16.72 -6.44
C ILE A 506 -10.30 -17.66 -7.62
N LYS A 507 -11.56 -18.06 -7.84
CA LYS A 507 -11.96 -18.91 -8.98
C LYS A 507 -11.58 -18.27 -10.33
N GLY A 508 -11.70 -16.95 -10.42
CA GLY A 508 -11.37 -16.16 -11.59
C GLY A 508 -9.87 -15.89 -11.82
N LYS A 509 -8.99 -16.34 -10.92
CA LYS A 509 -7.55 -16.00 -10.90
C LYS A 509 -7.30 -14.49 -10.97
N GLN A 510 -8.22 -13.68 -10.44
CA GLN A 510 -8.15 -12.22 -10.49
C GLN A 510 -7.50 -11.59 -9.26
N VAL A 511 -7.29 -12.37 -8.19
CA VAL A 511 -6.71 -11.90 -6.91
C VAL A 511 -5.45 -11.07 -7.14
N TRP A 512 -4.46 -11.61 -7.85
CA TRP A 512 -3.22 -10.89 -8.16
C TRP A 512 -3.33 -9.98 -9.39
N ARG A 513 -4.13 -10.37 -10.39
CA ARG A 513 -4.23 -9.65 -11.65
C ARG A 513 -4.83 -8.26 -11.47
N ASN A 514 -5.86 -8.14 -10.64
CA ASN A 514 -6.59 -6.89 -10.37
C ASN A 514 -6.28 -6.29 -8.98
N SER A 515 -5.20 -6.73 -8.32
CA SER A 515 -4.78 -6.21 -7.01
C SER A 515 -4.03 -4.88 -7.15
N VAL A 516 -4.15 -4.01 -6.13
CA VAL A 516 -3.32 -2.80 -5.98
C VAL A 516 -1.86 -3.19 -5.85
N THR A 517 -1.55 -4.16 -4.99
CA THR A 517 -0.20 -4.71 -4.79
C THR A 517 0.36 -5.32 -6.08
N GLY A 518 -0.44 -6.09 -6.82
CA GLY A 518 -0.05 -6.63 -8.11
C GLY A 518 0.24 -5.55 -9.15
N ARG A 519 -0.53 -4.45 -9.15
CA ARG A 519 -0.24 -3.26 -9.98
C ARG A 519 1.05 -2.57 -9.54
N LEU A 520 1.28 -2.43 -8.23
CA LEU A 520 2.49 -1.85 -7.66
C LEU A 520 3.72 -2.69 -8.01
N CYS A 521 3.69 -4.02 -7.83
CA CYS A 521 4.80 -4.91 -8.21
C CYS A 521 5.13 -4.85 -9.71
N ARG A 522 4.12 -4.76 -10.58
CA ARG A 522 4.35 -4.57 -12.02
C ARG A 522 4.99 -3.22 -12.32
N PHE A 523 4.57 -2.17 -11.61
CA PHE A 523 5.15 -0.85 -11.73
C PHE A 523 6.60 -0.81 -11.22
N THR A 524 6.89 -1.37 -10.04
CA THR A 524 8.26 -1.46 -9.50
C THR A 524 9.16 -2.28 -10.40
N ARG A 525 8.70 -3.43 -10.92
CA ARG A 525 9.45 -4.20 -11.92
C ARG A 525 9.74 -3.39 -13.19
N THR A 526 8.79 -2.56 -13.62
CA THR A 526 8.98 -1.67 -14.77
C THR A 526 9.98 -0.55 -14.45
N LEU A 527 9.96 0.01 -13.24
CA LEU A 527 10.94 0.98 -12.76
C LEU A 527 12.35 0.38 -12.76
N PHE A 528 12.56 -0.76 -12.10
CA PHE A 528 13.88 -1.39 -12.01
C PHE A 528 14.44 -1.77 -13.37
N ARG A 529 13.61 -2.33 -14.27
CA ARG A 529 14.06 -2.67 -15.64
C ARG A 529 14.51 -1.44 -16.44
N ASN A 530 13.96 -0.27 -16.15
CA ASN A 530 14.25 0.96 -16.86
C ASN A 530 14.98 1.98 -15.97
N LEU A 531 15.66 1.55 -14.90
CA LEU A 531 16.21 2.44 -13.88
C LEU A 531 17.16 3.48 -14.48
N ASN A 532 18.06 3.05 -15.37
CA ASN A 532 18.99 3.93 -16.10
C ASN A 532 18.28 4.98 -16.96
N GLN A 533 17.00 4.79 -17.26
CA GLN A 533 16.20 5.70 -18.07
C GLN A 533 15.42 6.71 -17.24
N VAL A 534 15.05 6.36 -16.00
CA VAL A 534 14.15 7.16 -15.16
C VAL A 534 14.80 7.70 -13.88
N TRP A 535 16.07 7.39 -13.61
CA TRP A 535 16.75 7.75 -12.36
C TRP A 535 16.73 9.25 -12.05
N LYS A 536 16.80 10.14 -13.06
CA LYS A 536 16.69 11.59 -12.86
C LYS A 536 15.32 11.98 -12.30
N THR A 537 14.25 11.36 -12.79
CA THR A 537 12.88 11.57 -12.31
C THR A 537 12.70 11.02 -10.89
N ILE A 538 13.34 9.89 -10.57
CA ILE A 538 13.35 9.33 -9.20
C ILE A 538 14.06 10.28 -8.24
N LEU A 539 15.21 10.84 -8.63
CA LEU A 539 15.97 11.77 -7.79
C LEU A 539 15.18 13.06 -7.50
N LEU A 540 14.50 13.62 -8.50
CA LEU A 540 13.59 14.75 -8.31
C LEU A 540 12.44 14.42 -7.35
N PHE A 541 11.85 13.22 -7.48
CA PHE A 541 10.77 12.79 -6.60
C PHE A 541 11.23 12.57 -5.15
N LEU A 542 12.41 11.98 -4.95
CA LEU A 542 13.03 11.84 -3.63
C LEU A 542 13.29 13.20 -2.98
N GLY A 543 13.73 14.20 -3.75
CA GLY A 543 13.86 15.59 -3.28
C GLY A 543 12.52 16.17 -2.82
N PHE A 544 11.43 15.91 -3.55
CA PHE A 544 10.09 16.36 -3.18
C PHE A 544 9.58 15.68 -1.90
N ILE A 545 9.77 14.36 -1.77
CA ILE A 545 9.45 13.62 -0.54
C ILE A 545 10.25 14.17 0.65
N LEU A 546 11.54 14.46 0.46
CA LEU A 546 12.37 15.02 1.54
C LEU A 546 11.88 16.40 1.97
N MET A 547 11.52 17.27 1.02
CA MET A 547 10.87 18.55 1.31
C MET A 547 9.55 18.36 2.07
N HIS A 548 8.75 17.36 1.69
CA HIS A 548 7.50 17.02 2.38
C HIS A 548 7.74 16.61 3.85
N TRP A 549 8.72 15.75 4.10
CA TRP A 549 9.09 15.34 5.47
C TRP A 549 9.59 16.51 6.32
N ILE A 550 10.28 17.49 5.73
CA ILE A 550 10.68 18.72 6.42
C ILE A 550 9.44 19.53 6.84
N ILE A 551 8.41 19.63 5.99
CA ILE A 551 7.15 20.34 6.31
C ILE A 551 6.40 19.65 7.45
N ILE A 552 6.33 18.30 7.45
CA ILE A 552 5.71 17.52 8.54
C ILE A 552 6.47 17.76 9.85
N ALA A 553 7.80 17.73 9.83
CA ALA A 553 8.63 18.00 11.01
C ALA A 553 8.43 19.43 11.57
N GLY A 554 8.01 20.38 10.72
CA GLY A 554 7.65 21.74 11.12
C GLY A 554 6.27 21.90 11.77
N GLY A 555 5.53 20.81 12.03
CA GLY A 555 4.27 20.84 12.78
C GLY A 555 3.00 21.06 11.94
N ILE A 556 3.10 21.03 10.61
CA ILE A 556 1.95 21.20 9.70
C ILE A 556 1.43 19.82 9.28
N TYR A 557 0.43 19.31 9.99
CA TYR A 557 -0.10 17.96 9.77
C TYR A 557 -1.34 17.90 8.87
N GLN A 558 -2.05 19.02 8.70
CA GLN A 558 -3.32 19.06 7.95
C GLN A 558 -3.09 18.83 6.45
N GLY A 559 -3.75 17.82 5.87
CA GLY A 559 -3.73 17.54 4.42
C GLY A 559 -2.49 16.81 3.88
N THR A 560 -1.52 16.47 4.72
CA THR A 560 -0.27 15.76 4.35
C THR A 560 -0.53 14.43 3.63
N LEU A 561 -1.50 13.64 4.12
CA LEU A 561 -1.89 12.36 3.51
C LEU A 561 -2.45 12.54 2.08
N VAL A 562 -3.29 13.55 1.85
CA VAL A 562 -3.88 13.84 0.53
C VAL A 562 -2.78 14.25 -0.43
N LEU A 563 -1.84 15.07 0.03
CA LEU A 563 -0.73 15.53 -0.77
C LEU A 563 0.22 14.37 -1.14
N LEU A 564 0.49 13.43 -0.22
CA LEU A 564 1.28 12.22 -0.48
C LEU A 564 0.63 11.32 -1.55
N ILE A 565 -0.71 11.21 -1.55
CA ILE A 565 -1.44 10.49 -2.60
C ILE A 565 -1.28 11.21 -3.95
N MET A 566 -1.39 12.54 -3.99
CA MET A 566 -1.19 13.32 -5.20
C MET A 566 0.25 13.22 -5.74
N GLU A 567 1.24 13.31 -4.87
CA GLU A 567 2.67 13.13 -5.18
C GLU A 567 2.92 11.77 -5.84
N GLY A 568 2.39 10.69 -5.25
CA GLY A 568 2.49 9.36 -5.83
C GLY A 568 1.84 9.28 -7.22
N ALA A 569 0.69 9.92 -7.43
CA ALA A 569 0.02 9.97 -8.73
C ALA A 569 0.86 10.74 -9.78
N VAL A 570 1.43 11.89 -9.40
CA VAL A 570 2.32 12.68 -10.25
C VAL A 570 3.57 11.88 -10.61
N PHE A 571 4.17 11.18 -9.65
CA PHE A 571 5.34 10.34 -9.90
C PHE A 571 5.06 9.24 -10.92
N VAL A 572 3.96 8.50 -10.75
CA VAL A 572 3.55 7.47 -11.73
C VAL A 572 3.33 8.07 -13.12
N TYR A 573 2.73 9.26 -13.20
CA TYR A 573 2.54 9.98 -14.45
C TYR A 573 3.88 10.33 -15.13
N LEU A 574 4.82 10.92 -14.39
CA LEU A 574 6.13 11.30 -14.91
C LEU A 574 6.93 10.11 -15.43
N ILE A 575 6.93 8.99 -14.70
CA ILE A 575 7.58 7.75 -15.13
C ILE A 575 6.97 7.22 -16.43
N ARG A 576 5.64 7.18 -16.52
CA ARG A 576 4.95 6.73 -17.74
C ARG A 576 5.25 7.64 -18.93
N ARG A 577 5.33 8.94 -18.70
CA ARG A 577 5.68 9.94 -19.72
C ARG A 577 7.09 9.71 -20.26
N GLU A 578 8.07 9.49 -19.38
CA GLU A 578 9.47 9.26 -19.79
C GLU A 578 9.64 7.95 -20.57
N LEU A 579 9.00 6.87 -20.12
CA LEU A 579 9.01 5.60 -20.83
C LEU A 579 8.33 5.69 -22.20
N SER A 580 7.23 6.45 -22.30
CA SER A 580 6.52 6.69 -23.57
C SER A 580 7.41 7.46 -24.55
N ARG A 581 8.09 8.51 -24.08
CA ARG A 581 9.03 9.31 -24.87
C ARG A 581 10.16 8.44 -25.44
N LYS A 582 10.75 7.56 -24.63
CA LYS A 582 11.83 6.67 -25.09
C LYS A 582 11.37 5.63 -26.11
N LYS A 583 10.16 5.10 -25.98
CA LYS A 583 9.59 4.20 -27.00
C LYS A 583 9.51 4.89 -28.37
N ILE A 584 9.02 6.12 -28.39
CA ILE A 584 8.91 6.93 -29.61
C ILE A 584 10.31 7.26 -30.15
N GLN A 585 11.23 7.70 -29.29
CA GLN A 585 12.60 8.01 -29.69
C GLN A 585 13.31 6.81 -30.30
N LYS A 586 13.15 5.61 -29.71
CA LYS A 586 13.67 4.37 -30.29
C LYS A 586 13.07 4.12 -31.67
N GLY A 587 11.76 4.30 -31.82
CA GLY A 587 11.11 4.10 -33.11
C GLY A 587 11.58 5.07 -34.20
N ILE A 588 11.78 6.34 -33.85
CA ILE A 588 12.39 7.33 -34.75
C ILE A 588 13.80 6.89 -35.14
N GLN A 589 14.60 6.41 -34.19
CA GLN A 589 15.96 5.94 -34.46
C GLN A 589 15.98 4.73 -35.42
N GLU A 590 15.13 3.73 -35.21
CA GLU A 590 15.06 2.55 -36.09
C GLU A 590 14.66 2.93 -37.53
N ILE A 591 13.72 3.87 -37.68
CA ILE A 591 13.33 4.40 -38.99
C ILE A 591 14.49 5.19 -39.62
N ALA A 592 15.20 6.02 -38.85
CA ALA A 592 16.37 6.77 -39.32
C ALA A 592 17.55 5.88 -39.72
N GLU A 593 17.69 4.70 -39.11
CA GLU A 593 18.68 3.67 -39.47
C GLU A 593 18.28 2.84 -40.71
N GLY A 594 17.17 3.18 -41.38
CA GLY A 594 16.75 2.56 -42.64
C GLY A 594 15.75 1.40 -42.47
N LYS A 595 15.27 1.11 -41.25
CA LYS A 595 14.22 0.10 -41.01
C LYS A 595 12.84 0.74 -41.12
N VAL A 596 12.48 1.13 -42.34
CA VAL A 596 11.24 1.88 -42.62
C VAL A 596 9.98 1.09 -42.24
N SER A 597 10.04 -0.24 -42.27
CA SER A 597 8.95 -1.13 -41.85
C SER A 597 8.75 -1.20 -40.33
N TYR A 598 9.64 -0.62 -39.52
CA TYR A 598 9.52 -0.60 -38.07
C TYR A 598 8.35 0.30 -37.64
N LYS A 599 7.45 -0.25 -36.82
CA LYS A 599 6.31 0.50 -36.25
C LYS A 599 6.47 0.68 -34.74
N VAL A 600 6.28 1.92 -34.29
CA VAL A 600 6.22 2.26 -32.86
C VAL A 600 5.00 1.58 -32.24
N PRO A 601 5.18 0.74 -31.20
CA PRO A 601 4.05 0.09 -30.52
C PRO A 601 3.16 1.12 -29.81
N LEU A 602 1.86 1.08 -30.09
CA LEU A 602 0.89 2.03 -29.54
C LEU A 602 0.42 1.66 -28.13
N GLU A 603 0.70 0.45 -27.65
CA GLU A 603 0.20 -0.03 -26.37
C GLU A 603 0.71 0.79 -25.18
N GLY A 604 -0.25 1.35 -24.44
CA GLY A 604 -0.02 2.11 -23.21
C GLY A 604 0.34 3.59 -23.44
N LEU A 605 0.39 4.06 -24.69
CA LEU A 605 0.51 5.48 -25.02
C LEU A 605 -0.86 6.17 -24.88
N LYS A 606 -0.85 7.42 -24.41
CA LYS A 606 -2.07 8.24 -24.24
C LYS A 606 -1.78 9.69 -24.59
N GLY A 607 -2.83 10.43 -24.95
CA GLY A 607 -2.75 11.87 -25.24
C GLY A 607 -1.75 12.18 -26.34
N ASP A 608 -0.90 13.19 -26.12
CA ASP A 608 0.05 13.67 -27.12
C ASP A 608 1.04 12.60 -27.57
N MET A 609 1.51 11.75 -26.66
CA MET A 609 2.46 10.67 -26.99
C MET A 609 1.87 9.64 -27.97
N LEU A 610 0.55 9.37 -27.87
CA LEU A 610 -0.12 8.48 -28.82
C LEU A 610 -0.18 9.12 -30.20
N ARG A 611 -0.57 10.40 -30.28
CA ARG A 611 -0.65 11.15 -31.54
C ARG A 611 0.73 11.23 -32.21
N THR A 612 1.79 11.49 -31.45
CA THR A 612 3.16 11.51 -31.99
C THR A 612 3.58 10.14 -32.52
N ALA A 613 3.27 9.04 -31.81
CA ALA A 613 3.59 7.69 -32.30
C ALA A 613 2.82 7.33 -33.58
N GLU A 614 1.54 7.71 -33.68
CA GLU A 614 0.74 7.56 -34.90
C GLU A 614 1.33 8.36 -36.07
N GLN A 615 1.73 9.61 -35.84
CA GLN A 615 2.39 10.44 -36.85
C GLN A 615 3.71 9.82 -37.31
N VAL A 616 4.55 9.31 -36.40
CA VAL A 616 5.80 8.63 -36.76
C VAL A 616 5.53 7.38 -37.60
N ASN A 617 4.53 6.58 -37.23
CA ASN A 617 4.14 5.40 -38.02
C ASN A 617 3.58 5.78 -39.40
N ALA A 618 2.85 6.90 -39.50
CA ALA A 618 2.38 7.42 -40.78
C ALA A 618 3.52 7.90 -41.68
N ILE A 619 4.55 8.55 -41.10
CA ILE A 619 5.77 8.93 -41.82
C ILE A 619 6.48 7.67 -42.36
N GLY A 620 6.63 6.63 -41.54
CA GLY A 620 7.21 5.35 -41.98
C GLY A 620 6.47 4.75 -43.18
N ASN A 621 5.14 4.62 -43.09
CA ASN A 621 4.32 4.09 -44.21
C ASN A 621 4.39 4.99 -45.46
N GLY A 622 4.45 6.32 -45.29
CA GLY A 622 4.57 7.27 -46.40
C GLY A 622 5.91 7.13 -47.14
N PHE A 623 7.00 6.89 -46.40
CA PHE A 623 8.32 6.68 -46.97
C PHE A 623 8.42 5.34 -47.71
N ASP A 624 7.85 4.25 -47.15
CA ASP A 624 7.76 2.95 -47.83
C ASP A 624 7.01 3.06 -49.16
N THR A 625 5.85 3.73 -49.16
CA THR A 625 5.07 3.96 -50.38
C THR A 625 5.87 4.76 -51.43
N ALA A 626 6.54 5.83 -51.01
CA ALA A 626 7.33 6.67 -51.91
C ALA A 626 8.53 5.90 -52.52
N LEU A 627 9.13 4.98 -51.76
CA LEU A 627 10.21 4.13 -52.26
C LEU A 627 9.68 3.14 -53.31
N GLU A 628 8.55 2.49 -53.05
CA GLU A 628 7.91 1.57 -54.00
C GLU A 628 7.51 2.28 -55.31
N GLU A 629 6.95 3.48 -55.22
CA GLU A 629 6.59 4.29 -56.39
C GLU A 629 7.83 4.67 -57.22
N ASN A 630 8.93 5.06 -56.58
CA ASN A 630 10.18 5.37 -57.28
C ASN A 630 10.75 4.15 -58.02
N LEU A 631 10.79 2.98 -57.37
CA LEU A 631 11.25 1.74 -57.99
C LEU A 631 10.35 1.33 -59.16
N LYS A 632 9.02 1.49 -59.03
CA LYS A 632 8.07 1.23 -60.11
C LYS A 632 8.27 2.18 -61.28
N ASN A 633 8.51 3.47 -61.03
CA ASN A 633 8.76 4.46 -62.06
C ASN A 633 10.04 4.16 -62.86
N GLU A 634 11.13 3.75 -62.19
CA GLU A 634 12.38 3.36 -62.87
C GLU A 634 12.20 2.12 -63.76
N ARG A 635 11.47 1.11 -63.27
CA ARG A 635 11.13 -0.08 -64.08
C ARG A 635 10.29 0.30 -65.30
N MET A 636 9.28 1.15 -65.14
CA MET A 636 8.39 1.56 -66.22
C MET A 636 9.12 2.39 -67.30
N LYS A 637 10.03 3.29 -66.89
CA LYS A 637 10.90 4.01 -67.85
C LYS A 637 11.71 3.06 -68.72
N THR A 638 12.29 2.02 -68.11
CA THR A 638 13.10 1.02 -68.80
C THR A 638 12.30 0.19 -69.80
N GLU A 639 11.11 -0.26 -69.38
CA GLU A 639 10.21 -1.05 -70.22
C GLU A 639 9.73 -0.23 -71.43
N LEU A 640 9.37 1.04 -71.22
CA LEU A 640 8.95 1.95 -72.29
C LEU A 640 10.05 2.16 -73.34
N ILE A 641 11.29 2.42 -72.92
CA ILE A 641 12.42 2.60 -73.86
C ILE A 641 12.67 1.33 -74.66
N THR A 642 12.57 0.16 -74.03
CA THR A 642 12.77 -1.12 -74.70
C THR A 642 11.70 -1.38 -75.76
N ASN A 643 10.42 -1.11 -75.43
CA ASN A 643 9.30 -1.32 -76.34
C ASN A 643 9.34 -0.36 -77.54
N VAL A 644 9.53 0.94 -77.30
CA VAL A 644 9.61 1.95 -78.37
C VAL A 644 10.74 1.61 -79.36
N SER A 645 11.87 1.14 -78.85
CA SER A 645 13.01 0.82 -79.70
C SER A 645 12.78 -0.41 -80.58
N HIS A 646 12.01 -1.40 -80.11
CA HIS A 646 11.57 -2.54 -80.92
C HIS A 646 10.70 -2.08 -82.10
N ASP A 647 9.79 -1.15 -81.84
CA ASP A 647 8.88 -0.59 -82.84
C ASP A 647 9.61 0.28 -83.87
N ILE A 648 10.77 0.86 -83.53
CA ILE A 648 11.64 1.59 -84.46
C ILE A 648 12.49 0.63 -85.31
N LYS A 649 12.96 -0.49 -84.75
CA LYS A 649 13.82 -1.47 -85.44
C LYS A 649 13.15 -2.10 -86.66
N THR A 650 11.87 -2.43 -86.53
CA THR A 650 11.07 -3.10 -87.56
C THR A 650 10.97 -2.29 -88.87
N PRO A 651 10.45 -1.04 -88.87
CA PRO A 651 10.37 -0.24 -90.09
C PRO A 651 11.75 0.13 -90.65
N LEU A 652 12.75 0.32 -89.79
CA LEU A 652 14.10 0.66 -90.22
C LEU A 652 14.78 -0.49 -90.98
N THR A 653 14.57 -1.73 -90.54
CA THR A 653 15.08 -2.92 -91.24
C THR A 653 14.49 -3.01 -92.65
N SER A 654 13.21 -2.67 -92.80
CA SER A 654 12.57 -2.58 -94.12
C SER A 654 13.21 -1.50 -95.00
N ILE A 655 13.48 -0.31 -94.46
CA ILE A 655 14.15 0.78 -95.22
C ILE A 655 15.53 0.34 -95.71
N ILE A 656 16.34 -0.29 -94.85
CA ILE A 656 17.67 -0.80 -95.21
C ILE A 656 17.56 -1.87 -96.31
N ASN A 657 16.63 -2.81 -96.17
CA ASN A 657 16.43 -3.87 -97.15
C ASN A 657 15.99 -3.32 -98.51
N TYR A 658 15.01 -2.40 -98.55
CA TYR A 658 14.56 -1.80 -99.81
C TYR A 658 15.64 -0.92 -100.46
N ALA A 659 16.41 -0.15 -99.67
CA ALA A 659 17.55 0.60 -100.18
C ALA A 659 18.61 -0.34 -100.79
N GLY A 660 18.93 -1.45 -100.11
CA GLY A 660 19.86 -2.47 -100.60
C GLY A 660 19.36 -3.23 -101.83
N LEU A 661 18.04 -3.48 -101.95
CA LEU A 661 17.44 -4.05 -103.16
C LEU A 661 17.52 -3.07 -104.33
N LEU A 662 17.17 -1.80 -104.12
CA LEU A 662 17.24 -0.75 -105.13
C LEU A 662 18.68 -0.57 -105.63
N LYS A 663 19.68 -0.63 -104.75
CA LYS A 663 21.10 -0.50 -105.12
C LYS A 663 21.59 -1.57 -106.11
N LYS A 664 20.93 -2.74 -106.16
CA LYS A 664 21.22 -3.83 -107.12
C LYS A 664 20.65 -3.54 -108.52
N GLU A 665 19.72 -2.61 -108.65
CA GLU A 665 19.16 -2.18 -109.94
C GLU A 665 20.12 -1.21 -110.65
N LYS A 666 20.18 -1.29 -111.99
CA LYS A 666 21.01 -0.40 -112.81
C LYS A 666 20.23 0.87 -113.18
N PHE A 667 20.44 1.94 -112.42
CA PHE A 667 19.89 3.26 -112.75
C PHE A 667 20.80 4.03 -113.72
N GLU A 668 20.21 4.72 -114.70
CA GLU A 668 20.94 5.54 -115.68
C GLU A 668 21.42 6.89 -115.09
N ASP A 669 20.79 7.38 -114.02
CA ASP A 669 21.19 8.63 -113.34
C ASP A 669 22.13 8.34 -112.15
N PRO A 670 23.40 8.78 -112.18
CA PRO A 670 24.36 8.60 -111.09
C PRO A 670 23.95 9.30 -109.78
N LYS A 671 23.03 10.27 -109.81
CA LYS A 671 22.50 10.90 -108.59
C LYS A 671 21.65 9.94 -107.76
N ILE A 672 20.95 8.99 -108.40
CA ILE A 672 20.09 8.02 -107.71
C ILE A 672 20.93 7.08 -106.85
N GLN A 673 22.04 6.58 -107.38
CA GLN A 673 23.00 5.76 -106.62
C GLN A 673 23.54 6.52 -105.40
N LYS A 674 23.92 7.79 -105.58
CA LYS A 674 24.37 8.64 -104.46
C LYS A 674 23.28 8.86 -103.40
N TYR A 675 22.01 8.99 -103.78
CA TYR A 675 20.91 9.10 -102.81
C TYR A 675 20.66 7.78 -102.07
N LEU A 676 20.76 6.65 -102.76
CA LEU A 676 20.64 5.32 -102.14
C LEU A 676 21.77 5.06 -101.14
N ASP A 677 23.01 5.43 -101.49
CA ASP A 677 24.16 5.36 -100.57
C ASP A 677 23.92 6.18 -99.30
N ILE A 678 23.40 7.41 -99.44
CA ILE A 678 23.08 8.26 -98.29
C ILE A 678 21.93 7.65 -97.45
N ILE A 679 20.86 7.15 -98.08
CA ILE A 679 19.73 6.56 -97.36
C ILE A 679 20.16 5.30 -96.60
N GLU A 680 20.96 4.43 -97.22
CA GLU A 680 21.52 3.23 -96.60
C GLU A 680 22.42 3.61 -95.41
N GLU A 681 23.37 4.54 -95.60
CA GLU A 681 24.26 5.04 -94.54
C GLU A 681 23.47 5.62 -93.36
N LYS A 682 22.49 6.50 -93.61
CA LYS A 682 21.69 7.11 -92.53
C LYS A 682 20.78 6.11 -91.84
N SER A 683 20.23 5.13 -92.56
CA SER A 683 19.36 4.11 -91.98
C SER A 683 20.16 3.12 -91.12
N GLN A 684 21.34 2.71 -91.58
CA GLN A 684 22.26 1.88 -90.81
C GLN A 684 22.76 2.62 -89.56
N ARG A 685 23.06 3.92 -89.67
CA ARG A 685 23.41 4.76 -88.51
C ARG A 685 22.28 4.84 -87.48
N LEU A 686 21.04 5.02 -87.93
CA LEU A 686 19.88 5.06 -87.02
C LEU A 686 19.72 3.72 -86.30
N LYS A 687 19.97 2.59 -86.99
CA LYS A 687 19.85 1.25 -86.42
C LYS A 687 20.82 1.08 -85.26
N THR A 688 22.09 1.45 -85.47
CA THR A 688 23.12 1.41 -84.43
C THR A 688 22.74 2.29 -83.23
N ILE A 689 22.25 3.51 -83.46
CA ILE A 689 21.83 4.42 -82.38
C ILE A 689 20.66 3.82 -81.59
N THR A 690 19.65 3.24 -82.25
CA THR A 690 18.52 2.61 -81.58
C THR A 690 18.96 1.40 -80.75
N GLU A 691 19.86 0.58 -81.28
CA GLU A 691 20.42 -0.57 -80.55
C GLU A 691 21.24 -0.11 -79.33
N ASP A 692 22.07 0.93 -79.48
CA ASP A 692 22.84 1.54 -78.38
C ASP A 692 21.93 2.12 -77.28
N VAL A 693 20.81 2.77 -77.62
CA VAL A 693 19.86 3.33 -76.65
C VAL A 693 19.21 2.23 -75.81
N VAL A 694 18.82 1.12 -76.43
CA VAL A 694 18.27 -0.04 -75.71
C VAL A 694 19.31 -0.65 -74.79
N GLU A 695 20.53 -0.85 -75.29
CA GLU A 695 21.62 -1.44 -74.52
C GLU A 695 21.98 -0.54 -73.32
N ALA A 696 22.10 0.77 -73.51
CA ALA A 696 22.33 1.73 -72.44
C ALA A 696 21.20 1.72 -71.40
N SER A 697 19.93 1.69 -71.84
CA SER A 697 18.77 1.66 -70.93
C SER A 697 18.72 0.38 -70.09
N LYS A 698 18.95 -0.78 -70.72
CA LYS A 698 19.03 -2.07 -70.02
C LYS A 698 20.22 -2.12 -69.07
N ALA A 699 21.37 -1.56 -69.46
CA ALA A 699 22.56 -1.52 -68.62
C ALA A 699 22.36 -0.65 -67.37
N SER A 700 21.74 0.54 -67.48
CA SER A 700 21.45 1.38 -66.29
C SER A 700 20.43 0.77 -65.34
N SER A 701 19.45 0.06 -65.88
CA SER A 701 18.35 -0.50 -65.08
C SER A 701 18.71 -1.84 -64.43
N GLY A 702 19.91 -2.36 -64.71
CA GLY A 702 20.32 -3.71 -64.29
C GLY A 702 19.55 -4.82 -64.98
N ASN A 703 18.75 -4.52 -66.02
CA ASN A 703 17.92 -5.48 -66.72
C ASN A 703 18.67 -6.15 -67.89
N ILE A 704 19.92 -6.54 -67.65
CA ILE A 704 20.78 -7.34 -68.55
C ILE A 704 21.15 -8.62 -67.82
N THR A 705 20.91 -9.77 -68.46
CA THR A 705 21.44 -11.06 -68.01
C THR A 705 22.89 -11.17 -68.46
N LEU A 706 23.80 -11.39 -67.52
CA LEU A 706 25.23 -11.61 -67.79
C LEU A 706 25.55 -13.12 -67.73
N GLU A 707 26.24 -13.61 -68.75
CA GLU A 707 26.77 -14.97 -68.80
C GLU A 707 28.28 -14.95 -68.53
N CYS A 708 28.64 -14.63 -67.28
CA CYS A 708 30.04 -14.52 -66.89
C CYS A 708 30.75 -15.89 -66.91
N MET A 709 31.95 -15.92 -67.50
CA MET A 709 32.82 -17.09 -67.55
C MET A 709 34.28 -16.66 -67.38
N ASN A 710 35.18 -17.64 -67.17
CA ASN A 710 36.60 -17.37 -67.09
C ASN A 710 37.14 -17.07 -68.50
N ILE A 711 37.61 -15.84 -68.71
CA ILE A 711 38.10 -15.35 -70.01
C ILE A 711 39.54 -14.87 -69.88
N ASN A 712 40.38 -15.28 -70.82
CA ASN A 712 41.74 -14.77 -70.96
C ASN A 712 41.72 -13.41 -71.68
N LEU A 713 41.95 -12.31 -70.94
CA LEU A 713 41.96 -10.97 -71.51
C LEU A 713 43.08 -10.75 -72.53
N VAL A 714 44.20 -11.49 -72.43
CA VAL A 714 45.30 -11.39 -73.41
C VAL A 714 44.80 -11.77 -74.81
N GLU A 715 44.14 -12.92 -74.93
CA GLU A 715 43.59 -13.41 -76.21
C GLU A 715 42.48 -12.51 -76.73
N MET A 716 41.58 -12.06 -75.86
CA MET A 716 40.47 -11.19 -76.26
C MET A 716 40.99 -9.84 -76.81
N ILE A 717 41.96 -9.22 -76.15
CA ILE A 717 42.56 -7.96 -76.64
C ILE A 717 43.26 -8.19 -77.98
N GLN A 718 44.00 -9.29 -78.14
CA GLN A 718 44.63 -9.63 -79.43
C GLN A 718 43.60 -9.78 -80.56
N GLN A 719 42.46 -10.41 -80.29
CA GLN A 719 41.36 -10.53 -81.25
C GLN A 719 40.76 -9.16 -81.62
N VAL A 720 40.52 -8.29 -80.63
CA VAL A 720 40.02 -6.93 -80.88
C VAL A 720 41.03 -6.11 -81.69
N SER A 721 42.31 -6.12 -81.30
CA SER A 721 43.38 -5.44 -82.02
C SER A 721 43.48 -5.91 -83.48
N GLY A 722 43.37 -7.22 -83.73
CA GLY A 722 43.36 -7.77 -85.09
C GLY A 722 42.18 -7.30 -85.94
N GLU A 723 40.97 -7.16 -85.36
CA GLU A 723 39.80 -6.65 -86.08
C GLU A 723 39.93 -5.15 -86.41
N PHE A 724 40.63 -4.37 -85.58
CA PHE A 724 40.81 -2.94 -85.78
C PHE A 724 42.07 -2.58 -86.58
N GLU A 725 42.91 -3.55 -86.94
CA GLU A 725 44.17 -3.34 -87.65
C GLU A 725 43.97 -2.60 -88.98
N GLU A 726 43.04 -3.04 -89.83
CA GLU A 726 42.75 -2.39 -91.12
C GLU A 726 42.31 -0.93 -90.93
N ARG A 727 41.46 -0.66 -89.94
CA ARG A 727 40.97 0.69 -89.62
C ARG A 727 42.07 1.60 -89.10
N PHE A 728 43.02 1.07 -88.33
CA PHE A 728 44.20 1.82 -87.90
C PHE A 728 45.13 2.11 -89.09
N GLN A 729 45.34 1.13 -89.99
CA GLN A 729 46.15 1.32 -91.20
C GLN A 729 45.56 2.38 -92.15
N GLU A 730 44.25 2.36 -92.39
CA GLU A 730 43.54 3.38 -93.20
C GLU A 730 43.78 4.80 -92.68
N ARG A 731 43.86 4.96 -91.34
CA ARG A 731 44.11 6.25 -90.67
C ARG A 731 45.58 6.50 -90.33
N ARG A 732 46.49 5.63 -90.80
CA ARG A 732 47.94 5.68 -90.54
C ARG A 732 48.27 5.72 -89.04
N MET A 733 47.47 5.07 -88.21
CA MET A 733 47.74 4.92 -86.78
C MET A 733 48.53 3.63 -86.53
N GLU A 734 49.56 3.70 -85.69
CA GLU A 734 50.38 2.54 -85.31
C GLU A 734 49.98 2.07 -83.90
N GLU A 735 49.40 0.87 -83.78
CA GLU A 735 49.10 0.27 -82.47
C GLU A 735 50.37 -0.35 -81.86
N VAL A 736 50.70 0.06 -80.64
CA VAL A 736 51.77 -0.52 -79.82
C VAL A 736 51.12 -1.37 -78.73
N LEU A 737 51.18 -2.68 -78.92
CA LEU A 737 50.54 -3.66 -78.06
C LEU A 737 51.53 -4.20 -77.00
N CYS A 738 51.23 -3.95 -75.72
CA CYS A 738 52.03 -4.35 -74.56
C CYS A 738 51.22 -5.29 -73.66
N LEU A 739 51.36 -6.60 -73.86
CA LEU A 739 50.62 -7.62 -73.11
C LEU A 739 51.57 -8.46 -72.23
N PRO A 740 51.10 -8.98 -71.08
CA PRO A 740 51.91 -9.87 -70.25
C PRO A 740 52.06 -11.25 -70.92
N GLU A 741 53.21 -11.91 -70.71
CA GLU A 741 53.43 -13.28 -71.21
C GLU A 741 52.52 -14.32 -70.53
N LYS A 742 51.99 -14.01 -69.35
CA LYS A 742 51.09 -14.90 -68.60
C LYS A 742 49.64 -14.62 -68.94
N GLU A 743 48.85 -15.68 -69.06
CA GLU A 743 47.38 -15.60 -69.18
C GLU A 743 46.80 -14.74 -68.06
N THR A 744 45.91 -13.81 -68.44
CA THR A 744 45.25 -12.89 -67.50
C THR A 744 43.77 -13.22 -67.48
N VAL A 745 43.38 -14.13 -66.57
CA VAL A 745 42.02 -14.67 -66.48
C VAL A 745 41.13 -13.82 -65.56
N VAL A 746 39.99 -13.39 -66.08
CA VAL A 746 38.95 -12.63 -65.35
C VAL A 746 37.58 -13.31 -65.51
N TYR A 747 36.67 -13.10 -64.56
CA TYR A 747 35.33 -13.67 -64.59
C TYR A 747 34.32 -12.66 -65.14
N VAL A 748 34.11 -12.66 -66.46
CA VAL A 748 33.33 -11.65 -67.19
C VAL A 748 32.50 -12.29 -68.31
N ASP A 749 31.50 -11.60 -68.81
CA ASP A 749 30.73 -12.05 -69.98
C ASP A 749 31.49 -11.70 -71.25
N GLY A 750 31.84 -12.71 -72.05
CA GLY A 750 32.71 -12.51 -73.21
C GLY A 750 32.13 -11.59 -74.28
N ARG A 751 30.82 -11.65 -74.50
CA ARG A 751 30.15 -10.82 -75.51
C ARG A 751 30.07 -9.37 -75.05
N ARG A 752 29.80 -9.16 -73.76
CA ARG A 752 29.77 -7.80 -73.18
C ARG A 752 31.15 -7.20 -73.03
N MET A 753 32.15 -8.00 -72.67
CA MET A 753 33.54 -7.54 -72.59
C MET A 753 34.08 -7.16 -73.97
N TRP A 754 33.79 -7.98 -74.99
CA TRP A 754 34.08 -7.60 -76.38
C TRP A 754 33.46 -6.25 -76.74
N ARG A 755 32.18 -6.05 -76.41
CA ARG A 755 31.46 -4.78 -76.65
C ARG A 755 32.09 -3.58 -75.92
N VAL A 756 32.60 -3.79 -74.70
CA VAL A 756 33.35 -2.77 -73.94
C VAL A 756 34.61 -2.36 -74.70
N LEU A 757 35.41 -3.34 -75.13
CA LEU A 757 36.65 -3.10 -75.89
C LEU A 757 36.35 -2.48 -77.26
N GLU A 758 35.38 -2.99 -78.00
CA GLU A 758 34.92 -2.46 -79.28
C GLU A 758 34.57 -0.97 -79.17
N ASN A 759 33.82 -0.57 -78.13
CA ASN A 759 33.45 0.83 -77.90
C ASN A 759 34.67 1.72 -77.65
N ILE A 760 35.70 1.22 -76.97
CA ILE A 760 36.94 1.96 -76.69
C ILE A 760 37.80 2.09 -77.96
N TYR A 761 38.01 0.99 -78.68
CA TYR A 761 38.79 0.98 -79.94
C TYR A 761 38.09 1.79 -81.05
N SER A 762 36.76 1.69 -81.14
CA SER A 762 35.94 2.51 -82.03
C SER A 762 36.03 4.00 -81.70
N ASN A 763 36.15 4.36 -80.42
CA ASN A 763 36.37 5.74 -80.01
C ASN A 763 37.72 6.27 -80.53
N VAL A 764 38.78 5.48 -80.37
CA VAL A 764 40.14 5.85 -80.76
C VAL A 764 40.27 6.01 -82.26
N THR A 765 39.76 5.04 -83.02
CA THR A 765 39.75 5.14 -84.49
C THR A 765 39.03 6.40 -84.95
N LYS A 766 37.87 6.74 -84.38
CA LYS A 766 37.07 7.91 -84.79
C LYS A 766 37.69 9.25 -84.44
N TYR A 767 38.19 9.40 -83.22
CA TYR A 767 38.60 10.71 -82.66
C TYR A 767 40.12 10.89 -82.54
N GLY A 768 40.92 9.84 -82.74
CA GLY A 768 42.37 9.90 -82.72
C GLY A 768 42.95 10.78 -83.83
N MET A 769 44.11 11.38 -83.55
CA MET A 769 44.92 12.11 -84.52
C MET A 769 45.57 11.13 -85.50
N GLU A 770 45.37 11.35 -86.80
CA GLU A 770 45.97 10.52 -87.86
C GLU A 770 47.50 10.59 -87.81
N GLY A 771 48.19 9.48 -88.15
CA GLY A 771 49.65 9.43 -88.09
C GLY A 771 50.26 9.23 -86.69
N THR A 772 49.45 9.01 -85.66
CA THR A 772 49.92 8.86 -84.27
C THR A 772 49.90 7.42 -83.77
N ARG A 773 50.51 7.18 -82.61
CA ARG A 773 50.55 5.86 -81.95
C ARG A 773 49.39 5.68 -80.99
N VAL A 774 48.83 4.48 -80.98
CA VAL A 774 47.85 4.02 -79.99
C VAL A 774 48.54 3.03 -79.07
N TYR A 775 48.55 3.28 -77.76
CA TYR A 775 49.18 2.37 -76.79
C TYR A 775 48.11 1.53 -76.11
N THR A 776 48.20 0.22 -76.30
CA THR A 776 47.31 -0.78 -75.67
C THR A 776 48.13 -1.58 -74.65
N ASP A 777 47.90 -1.33 -73.37
CA ASP A 777 48.61 -1.96 -72.26
C ASP A 777 47.68 -2.89 -71.46
N LEU A 778 48.10 -4.11 -71.16
CA LEU A 778 47.50 -4.95 -70.12
C LEU A 778 48.55 -5.26 -69.05
N LYS A 779 48.25 -5.00 -67.78
CA LYS A 779 49.16 -5.28 -66.66
C LYS A 779 48.43 -5.93 -65.50
N ILE A 780 49.14 -6.78 -64.77
CA ILE A 780 48.69 -7.29 -63.47
C ILE A 780 49.22 -6.35 -62.39
N GLN A 781 48.32 -5.69 -61.66
CA GLN A 781 48.65 -4.77 -60.58
C GLN A 781 48.34 -5.42 -59.23
N GLY A 782 49.26 -5.29 -58.27
CA GLY A 782 49.06 -5.80 -56.89
C GLY A 782 48.91 -7.32 -56.76
N GLY A 783 49.16 -8.10 -57.82
CA GLY A 783 49.02 -9.56 -57.83
C GLY A 783 47.60 -10.10 -57.87
N ASN A 784 46.57 -9.25 -57.82
CA ASN A 784 45.16 -9.65 -57.77
C ASN A 784 44.23 -8.87 -58.71
N GLN A 785 44.74 -7.94 -59.52
CA GLN A 785 43.93 -7.14 -60.45
C GLN A 785 44.54 -7.13 -61.85
N ALA A 786 43.70 -7.35 -62.86
CA ALA A 786 43.99 -7.10 -64.26
C ALA A 786 43.64 -5.64 -64.59
N VAL A 787 44.58 -4.90 -65.17
CA VAL A 787 44.42 -3.49 -65.54
C VAL A 787 44.67 -3.34 -67.03
N PHE A 788 43.60 -3.14 -67.78
CA PHE A 788 43.64 -2.78 -69.19
C PHE A 788 43.70 -1.26 -69.32
N CYS A 789 44.55 -0.75 -70.20
CA CYS A 789 44.70 0.66 -70.45
C CYS A 789 44.92 0.92 -71.93
N LEU A 790 44.12 1.82 -72.51
CA LEU A 790 44.29 2.28 -73.88
C LEU A 790 44.51 3.79 -73.90
N LYS A 791 45.54 4.25 -74.62
CA LYS A 791 45.93 5.66 -74.72
C LYS A 791 46.09 6.09 -76.17
N ASN A 792 45.61 7.29 -76.51
CA ASN A 792 45.86 7.92 -77.80
C ASN A 792 45.92 9.45 -77.68
N VAL A 793 46.42 10.09 -78.73
CA VAL A 793 46.34 11.54 -78.90
C VAL A 793 45.08 11.86 -79.71
N SER A 794 44.23 12.75 -79.19
CA SER A 794 43.01 13.23 -79.84
C SER A 794 43.34 14.17 -81.01
N ARG A 795 42.51 14.16 -82.05
CA ARG A 795 42.61 15.10 -83.18
C ARG A 795 42.29 16.54 -82.79
N ASN A 796 41.35 16.72 -81.86
CA ASN A 796 40.87 18.01 -81.39
C ASN A 796 41.16 18.15 -79.88
N PRO A 797 41.40 19.38 -79.38
CA PRO A 797 41.55 19.64 -77.95
C PRO A 797 40.35 19.15 -77.14
N LEU A 798 40.61 18.34 -76.11
CA LEU A 798 39.59 17.82 -75.21
C LEU A 798 39.35 18.81 -74.07
N ASN A 799 38.43 19.77 -74.30
CA ASN A 799 38.06 20.79 -73.31
C ASN A 799 36.87 20.36 -72.41
N ILE A 800 36.66 19.06 -72.22
CA ILE A 800 35.57 18.50 -71.42
C ILE A 800 36.17 17.67 -70.28
N PRO A 801 35.66 17.82 -69.03
CA PRO A 801 36.12 16.99 -67.92
C PRO A 801 35.85 15.50 -68.19
N ALA A 802 36.73 14.64 -67.67
CA ALA A 802 36.70 13.21 -67.95
C ALA A 802 35.41 12.53 -67.48
N GLU A 803 34.78 13.06 -66.43
CA GLU A 803 33.50 12.58 -65.89
C GLU A 803 32.35 12.77 -66.88
N GLU A 804 32.28 13.93 -67.54
CA GLU A 804 31.24 14.27 -68.53
C GLU A 804 31.35 13.43 -69.80
N LEU A 805 32.57 13.01 -70.19
CA LEU A 805 32.77 12.12 -71.35
C LEU A 805 32.17 10.72 -71.19
N THR A 806 31.83 10.33 -69.95
CA THR A 806 31.15 9.06 -69.67
C THR A 806 29.63 9.21 -69.52
N GLU A 807 29.09 10.43 -69.59
CA GLU A 807 27.65 10.69 -69.57
C GLU A 807 26.98 10.38 -70.91
N ARG A 808 25.67 10.15 -70.88
CA ARG A 808 24.89 9.75 -72.05
C ARG A 808 24.67 10.94 -72.99
N PHE A 809 24.85 10.69 -74.28
CA PHE A 809 24.63 11.67 -75.37
C PHE A 809 25.60 12.86 -75.36
N ILE A 810 26.62 12.84 -74.49
CA ILE A 810 27.68 13.84 -74.49
C ILE A 810 28.70 13.52 -75.59
N ARG A 811 29.19 14.56 -76.28
CA ARG A 811 30.25 14.47 -77.28
C ARG A 811 31.30 15.54 -77.00
N GLY A 812 32.56 15.18 -77.23
CA GLY A 812 33.73 16.04 -77.04
C GLY A 812 33.92 17.16 -78.06
N ASP A 813 33.13 17.21 -79.15
CA ASP A 813 33.37 18.09 -80.29
C ASP A 813 32.29 19.17 -80.50
N ILE A 814 32.71 20.32 -81.03
CA ILE A 814 31.85 21.50 -81.26
C ILE A 814 31.07 21.37 -82.59
N SER A 815 31.49 20.49 -83.51
CA SER A 815 30.87 20.31 -84.84
C SER A 815 29.94 19.11 -84.89
N ARG A 816 28.63 19.33 -85.02
CA ARG A 816 27.58 18.28 -85.16
C ARG A 816 27.71 17.37 -86.40
N SER A 817 28.75 17.52 -87.22
CA SER A 817 28.95 16.83 -88.50
C SER A 817 29.71 15.49 -88.39
N THR A 818 30.25 15.13 -87.22
CA THR A 818 30.97 13.85 -87.02
C THR A 818 30.03 12.67 -86.69
N GLU A 819 30.47 11.46 -87.02
CA GLU A 819 29.76 10.22 -86.71
C GLU A 819 29.93 9.80 -85.24
N GLY A 820 28.84 9.39 -84.58
CA GLY A 820 28.85 8.88 -83.20
C GLY A 820 27.48 9.01 -82.51
N SER A 821 27.13 8.11 -81.60
CA SER A 821 25.87 8.15 -80.82
C SER A 821 26.01 8.94 -79.51
N GLY A 822 27.24 9.14 -79.01
CA GLY A 822 27.48 9.69 -77.66
C GLY A 822 27.13 8.70 -76.53
N LEU A 823 26.91 7.42 -76.86
CA LEU A 823 26.51 6.39 -75.90
C LEU A 823 27.62 5.37 -75.63
N GLY A 824 28.58 5.19 -76.55
CA GLY A 824 29.59 4.13 -76.48
C GLY A 824 30.40 4.08 -75.17
N LEU A 825 30.93 5.21 -74.70
CA LEU A 825 31.70 5.26 -73.43
C LEU A 825 30.79 5.01 -72.21
N SER A 826 29.56 5.54 -72.22
CA SER A 826 28.59 5.30 -71.15
C SER A 826 28.15 3.82 -71.07
N ILE A 827 28.00 3.16 -72.23
CA ILE A 827 27.71 1.72 -72.32
C ILE A 827 28.91 0.92 -71.83
N ALA A 828 30.12 1.27 -72.26
CA ALA A 828 31.35 0.61 -71.82
C ALA A 828 31.53 0.71 -70.30
N LYS A 829 31.27 1.89 -69.71
CA LYS A 829 31.27 2.10 -68.26
C LYS A 829 30.23 1.24 -67.56
N SER A 830 28.95 1.34 -67.94
CA SER A 830 27.88 0.56 -67.30
C SER A 830 28.08 -0.95 -67.42
N LEU A 831 28.53 -1.46 -68.58
CA LEU A 831 28.83 -2.88 -68.75
C LEU A 831 30.04 -3.33 -67.92
N THR A 832 31.04 -2.48 -67.76
CA THR A 832 32.21 -2.77 -66.91
C THR A 832 31.81 -2.85 -65.44
N GLU A 833 31.03 -1.87 -64.96
CA GLU A 833 30.53 -1.80 -63.58
C GLU A 833 29.57 -2.95 -63.26
N LEU A 834 28.66 -3.29 -64.18
CA LEU A 834 27.76 -4.44 -64.03
C LEU A 834 28.52 -5.78 -63.91
N GLN A 835 29.69 -5.89 -64.53
CA GLN A 835 30.56 -7.06 -64.44
C GLN A 835 31.51 -7.01 -63.23
N GLY A 836 31.36 -6.04 -62.32
CA GLY A 836 32.15 -5.90 -61.10
C GLY A 836 33.54 -5.29 -61.31
N GLY A 837 33.80 -4.63 -62.44
CA GLY A 837 35.02 -3.89 -62.72
C GLY A 837 34.89 -2.38 -62.49
N THR A 838 35.99 -1.65 -62.61
CA THR A 838 35.98 -0.18 -62.62
C THR A 838 36.38 0.35 -63.99
N PHE A 839 35.76 1.45 -64.41
CA PHE A 839 36.01 2.13 -65.69
C PHE A 839 36.35 3.60 -65.43
N ASP A 840 37.59 3.98 -65.73
CA ASP A 840 38.08 5.34 -65.52
C ASP A 840 38.56 5.97 -66.82
N VAL A 841 38.18 7.22 -67.04
CA VAL A 841 38.66 8.06 -68.14
C VAL A 841 39.59 9.11 -67.56
N TYR A 842 40.70 9.36 -68.24
CA TYR A 842 41.64 10.42 -67.91
C TYR A 842 41.94 11.22 -69.17
N VAL A 843 41.86 12.54 -69.04
CA VAL A 843 42.11 13.50 -70.11
C VAL A 843 43.11 14.54 -69.61
N ASP A 844 44.15 14.79 -70.40
CA ASP A 844 45.14 15.85 -70.15
C ASP A 844 45.58 16.48 -71.48
N GLY A 845 45.06 17.68 -71.77
CA GLY A 845 45.21 18.32 -73.08
C GLY A 845 44.62 17.45 -74.20
N ASP A 846 45.47 16.98 -75.10
CA ASP A 846 45.07 16.09 -76.21
C ASP A 846 45.20 14.59 -75.85
N LEU A 847 45.72 14.25 -74.67
CA LEU A 847 45.86 12.86 -74.24
C LEU A 847 44.51 12.32 -73.77
N PHE A 848 44.05 11.24 -74.42
CA PHE A 848 42.92 10.44 -73.96
C PHE A 848 43.42 9.10 -73.43
N LYS A 849 42.96 8.72 -72.25
CA LYS A 849 43.30 7.45 -71.60
C LYS A 849 42.07 6.82 -70.96
N VAL A 850 41.78 5.56 -71.31
CA VAL A 850 40.78 4.74 -70.64
C VAL A 850 41.48 3.64 -69.86
N THR A 851 41.06 3.42 -68.61
CA THR A 851 41.57 2.35 -67.75
C THR A 851 40.41 1.50 -67.24
N ILE A 852 40.48 0.19 -67.47
CA ILE A 852 39.52 -0.78 -66.94
C ILE A 852 40.24 -1.71 -65.96
N ARG A 853 39.61 -1.98 -64.82
CA ARG A 853 40.15 -2.90 -63.80
C ARG A 853 39.17 -4.00 -63.47
N PHE A 854 39.66 -5.24 -63.43
CA PHE A 854 38.92 -6.41 -62.97
C PHE A 854 39.75 -7.20 -61.95
N PRO A 855 39.11 -7.86 -60.97
CA PRO A 855 39.80 -8.81 -60.11
C PRO A 855 40.26 -10.03 -60.93
N LEU A 856 41.46 -10.53 -60.64
CA LEU A 856 41.98 -11.77 -61.23
C LEU A 856 41.24 -12.97 -60.63
N GLN A 857 40.86 -13.91 -61.49
CA GLN A 857 40.32 -15.19 -61.02
C GLN A 857 41.47 -16.15 -60.70
N ALA A 858 41.51 -16.66 -59.47
CA ALA A 858 42.49 -17.67 -59.08
C ALA A 858 42.25 -18.97 -59.88
N ARG A 859 43.29 -19.47 -60.55
CA ARG A 859 43.26 -20.72 -61.33
C ARG A 859 42.96 -21.90 -60.40
N ARG A 860 41.74 -22.47 -60.46
CA ARG A 860 41.49 -23.83 -59.96
C ARG A 860 42.05 -24.82 -60.99
N MET A 861 43.15 -25.50 -60.66
CA MET A 861 43.53 -26.73 -61.38
C MET A 861 42.44 -27.78 -61.16
N PRO A 862 42.10 -28.63 -62.16
CA PRO A 862 41.15 -29.72 -61.96
C PRO A 862 41.76 -30.76 -61.02
N CYS A 863 41.22 -30.89 -59.82
CA CYS A 863 41.60 -31.93 -58.86
C CYS A 863 40.49 -33.00 -58.83
N ARG A 864 40.93 -34.24 -59.11
CA ARG A 864 40.41 -35.57 -58.70
C ARG A 864 38.91 -35.76 -58.43
N GLU A 865 38.36 -36.78 -59.10
CA GLU A 865 37.10 -37.46 -58.77
C GLU A 865 37.06 -37.81 -57.28
N GLU A 866 36.05 -37.29 -56.57
CA GLU A 866 35.70 -37.72 -55.21
C GLU A 866 34.48 -38.65 -55.25
N GLU A 867 34.63 -39.76 -54.55
CA GLU A 867 33.73 -40.89 -54.39
C GLU A 867 32.38 -40.50 -53.75
N SER A 868 31.32 -41.19 -54.18
CA SER A 868 29.98 -41.12 -53.61
C SER A 868 29.89 -41.73 -52.20
N PRO A 869 29.13 -41.14 -51.25
CA PRO A 869 28.96 -41.73 -49.92
C PRO A 869 27.85 -42.81 -49.92
N SER A 870 28.17 -43.96 -49.34
CA SER A 870 27.26 -45.08 -49.06
C SER A 870 26.35 -44.83 -47.85
N PRO A 871 25.16 -45.47 -47.77
CA PRO A 871 24.15 -45.17 -46.74
C PRO A 871 24.34 -45.98 -45.45
N GLU A 872 24.30 -45.31 -44.29
CA GLU A 872 24.26 -45.95 -42.97
C GLU A 872 22.83 -46.14 -42.46
N LYS A 873 22.64 -47.32 -41.83
CA LYS A 873 21.39 -47.92 -41.39
C LYS A 873 20.95 -47.43 -40.02
N GLU A 874 19.66 -47.15 -39.89
CA GLU A 874 18.93 -47.12 -38.62
C GLU A 874 18.61 -48.55 -38.11
N ALA A 875 18.89 -48.79 -36.84
CA ALA A 875 18.25 -49.75 -35.95
C ALA A 875 18.59 -49.28 -34.51
N GLY A 876 17.70 -49.10 -33.52
CA GLY A 876 16.28 -49.38 -33.34
C GLY A 876 16.06 -49.70 -31.84
N LYS A 877 14.92 -49.27 -31.27
CA LYS A 877 14.35 -49.52 -29.92
C LYS A 877 14.75 -48.53 -28.81
N ALA A 878 13.79 -47.74 -28.32
CA ALA A 878 12.72 -48.07 -27.38
C ALA A 878 11.68 -46.95 -27.35
#